data_AF-A0A8C8YC01-F1
#
_entry.id   AF-A0A8C8YC01-F1
#
_cell.length_a   1.000
_cell.length_b   1.000
_cell.length_c   1.000
_cell.angle_alpha   90.00
_cell.angle_beta   90.00
_cell.angle_gamma   90.00
#
_symmetry.space_group_name_H-M   'P 1'
#
loop_
_entity.id
_entity.type
_entity.pdbx_description
1 polymer ?
#
loop_
_entity_poly.entity_id
_entity_poly.type
_entity_poly.pdbx_seq_one_letter_code
_entity_poly.pdbx_strand_id
1 'polypeptide(L)'
;MSEFVESSYLLSWVIVPVPVFRSFGHISPFTSFLLPSDPFLLTSPSCSLPPGDFLSQPTHTPLLSGSCRETRFLLPCLLTAPAARPDRTKERYDLSLDETRALTFQRVQFVMGLPLLKRAIQEQAENTKDFVSWSLAIGEVLSMADMATGVKRGIIHWLFGGAVRNLGSPGHVTKWLQPLQGQKYSGMFAVTERGHGSDVRGIQTQATFGLSAQEFVIDTPCENAEKMFVGNAMRGNYAAVFAQLIINGRSQGPHCCTVPVRDENGSLYPGVTAVDTMYKDGLRGVDNGILIFREVRIPRENLLDKFGSVAPDGRSPSPIKNKSARFNGMLAAPTPSRLAVTFQAMGATKLGLTIAIRYSHSRRQFGPKAKKEVKIIEHQTQTLRLMPHLATALALTVASRYAGGLLDKDVFRGKELVDSRPLQALVAGLKAYSTWENVSCLQDCPECTGGMVVVRELLARYTKQHQEKPLSPVFRDWAESGSDKLRTSFLAFDVDTVGNLAFLLKAVNFRERALRRSLVARIHYKVTSKKEDLFSAWNSCLRHVASLSLARIHRVTLEQFWLAVRSCPEQEDQALLMKFCLLYGTKLVFQERAWYLEHKYLTPTASTRIRSQLLDLCDSVKDDALRVISAFNIPHTSLHAPIAGITNAQAAWAFYPAPPQPQAGEGARSQRPKLGAKL
;
A
#
# COMPACT_ATOMS: atom_id res chain seq x y z
N MET A 1 -19.47 -19.97 -1.95
CA MET A 1 -19.21 -18.53 -2.20
C MET A 1 -18.20 -17.90 -1.22
N SER A 2 -18.27 -18.20 0.08
CA SER A 2 -17.35 -17.73 1.13
C SER A 2 -15.86 -17.99 0.79
N GLU A 3 -15.53 -19.21 0.40
CA GLU A 3 -14.16 -19.65 0.07
C GLU A 3 -13.55 -18.93 -1.15
N PHE A 4 -14.36 -18.39 -2.06
CA PHE A 4 -13.84 -17.72 -3.27
C PHE A 4 -13.47 -16.25 -3.03
N VAL A 5 -13.85 -15.68 -1.88
CA VAL A 5 -13.20 -14.46 -1.37
C VAL A 5 -11.73 -14.75 -1.02
N GLU A 6 -11.37 -15.99 -0.68
CA GLU A 6 -9.98 -16.36 -0.35
C GLU A 6 -9.09 -16.40 -1.59
N SER A 7 -9.63 -16.67 -2.79
CA SER A 7 -8.90 -16.42 -4.05
C SER A 7 -8.55 -14.93 -4.24
N SER A 8 -9.38 -14.01 -3.76
CA SER A 8 -9.05 -12.57 -3.72
C SER A 8 -8.02 -12.22 -2.65
N TYR A 9 -7.94 -12.98 -1.54
CA TYR A 9 -6.84 -12.87 -0.58
C TYR A 9 -5.53 -13.43 -1.14
N LEU A 10 -5.58 -14.53 -1.89
CA LEU A 10 -4.43 -15.09 -2.60
C LEU A 10 -3.92 -14.11 -3.66
N LEU A 11 -4.80 -13.46 -4.43
CA LEU A 11 -4.44 -12.34 -5.33
C LEU A 11 -3.76 -11.16 -4.60
N SER A 12 -4.02 -10.95 -3.30
CA SER A 12 -3.30 -9.95 -2.50
C SER A 12 -1.86 -10.34 -2.14
N TRP A 13 -1.48 -11.62 -2.32
CA TRP A 13 -0.10 -12.08 -2.34
C TRP A 13 0.47 -12.08 -3.77
N VAL A 14 -0.29 -12.60 -4.76
CA VAL A 14 0.13 -12.66 -6.19
C VAL A 14 0.48 -11.28 -6.75
N ILE A 15 -0.35 -10.26 -6.47
CA ILE A 15 -0.24 -8.94 -7.13
C ILE A 15 -0.01 -7.80 -6.13
N VAL A 16 1.16 -7.81 -5.47
CA VAL A 16 1.99 -6.59 -5.33
C VAL A 16 3.46 -7.03 -5.24
N PRO A 17 4.32 -6.80 -6.25
CA PRO A 17 5.73 -6.59 -5.97
C PRO A 17 5.84 -5.34 -5.08
N VAL A 18 6.34 -5.50 -3.84
CA VAL A 18 6.57 -4.40 -2.89
C VAL A 18 7.26 -3.25 -3.65
N PRO A 19 6.77 -1.99 -3.59
CA PRO A 19 7.07 -0.96 -4.59
C PRO A 19 8.54 -0.90 -4.96
N VAL A 20 8.82 -1.45 -6.14
CA VAL A 20 10.13 -1.73 -6.70
C VAL A 20 10.30 -0.82 -7.91
N PHE A 21 11.43 -0.12 -7.95
CA PHE A 21 11.78 0.79 -9.03
C PHE A 21 11.99 0.00 -10.32
N ARG A 22 11.03 0.06 -11.23
CA ARG A 22 10.93 -0.89 -12.33
C ARG A 22 11.75 -0.43 -13.55
N SER A 23 12.90 -1.06 -13.77
CA SER A 23 13.60 -1.02 -15.06
C SER A 23 13.23 -2.23 -15.94
N PHE A 24 12.12 -2.10 -16.69
CA PHE A 24 11.74 -2.86 -17.90
C PHE A 24 11.56 -4.41 -17.83
N GLY A 25 10.66 -4.99 -18.66
CA GLY A 25 10.48 -6.45 -18.83
C GLY A 25 9.03 -6.94 -19.15
N HIS A 26 8.86 -7.90 -20.07
CA HIS A 26 7.59 -8.25 -20.77
C HIS A 26 6.78 -9.50 -20.29
N ILE A 27 5.61 -9.72 -20.94
CA ILE A 27 4.40 -10.54 -20.62
C ILE A 27 4.39 -11.97 -21.26
N SER A 28 3.68 -13.02 -20.74
CA SER A 28 3.25 -13.31 -19.35
C SER A 28 2.77 -14.77 -19.04
N PRO A 29 1.73 -15.41 -19.66
CA PRO A 29 0.81 -16.24 -18.83
C PRO A 29 0.33 -17.64 -19.30
N PHE A 30 -0.08 -18.46 -18.31
CA PHE A 30 -1.10 -19.54 -18.29
C PHE A 30 -1.64 -19.66 -16.81
N THR A 31 -2.55 -20.53 -16.32
CA THR A 31 -3.22 -21.76 -16.85
C THR A 31 -4.72 -21.83 -16.40
N SER A 32 -5.22 -22.96 -15.87
CA SER A 32 -6.65 -23.31 -15.60
C SER A 32 -6.79 -24.53 -14.64
N PHE A 33 -8.02 -25.06 -14.36
CA PHE A 33 -8.37 -26.30 -13.56
C PHE A 33 -8.34 -26.22 -11.99
N LEU A 34 -9.29 -26.69 -11.12
CA LEU A 34 -10.72 -27.14 -11.13
C LEU A 34 -11.39 -26.99 -9.69
N LEU A 35 -12.66 -27.43 -9.47
CA LEU A 35 -13.58 -27.20 -8.30
C LEU A 35 -13.60 -28.28 -7.16
N PRO A 36 -14.64 -28.51 -6.26
CA PRO A 36 -16.02 -27.94 -5.97
C PRO A 36 -16.24 -27.37 -4.53
N SER A 37 -17.32 -26.78 -3.97
CA SER A 37 -18.64 -26.10 -4.26
C SER A 37 -19.60 -26.34 -3.05
N ASP A 38 -20.49 -25.45 -2.52
CA ASP A 38 -20.68 -23.97 -2.63
C ASP A 38 -21.57 -23.18 -1.56
N PRO A 39 -22.81 -23.58 -1.10
CA PRO A 39 -23.93 -22.60 -0.90
C PRO A 39 -24.64 -22.46 0.50
N PHE A 40 -25.81 -21.74 0.52
CA PHE A 40 -26.74 -21.29 1.63
C PHE A 40 -26.27 -20.16 2.60
N LEU A 41 -27.12 -19.30 3.19
CA LEU A 41 -28.13 -18.33 2.67
C LEU A 41 -28.63 -17.39 3.81
N LEU A 42 -28.82 -16.07 3.57
CA LEU A 42 -29.51 -15.06 4.44
C LEU A 42 -28.88 -14.80 5.84
N THR A 43 -29.13 -13.73 6.62
CA THR A 43 -29.89 -12.45 6.47
C THR A 43 -29.19 -11.33 7.28
N SER A 44 -29.60 -10.05 7.13
CA SER A 44 -29.19 -8.91 8.00
C SER A 44 -30.27 -8.55 9.02
N PRO A 45 -29.94 -7.86 10.14
CA PRO A 45 -30.20 -6.40 10.15
C PRO A 45 -29.14 -5.54 10.90
N SER A 46 -29.47 -4.25 11.07
CA SER A 46 -28.66 -3.13 11.55
C SER A 46 -28.49 -2.99 13.06
N CYS A 47 -27.43 -2.29 13.50
CA CYS A 47 -27.44 -1.50 14.75
C CYS A 47 -26.47 -0.30 14.67
N SER A 48 -26.75 0.78 15.41
CA SER A 48 -26.08 2.10 15.35
C SER A 48 -25.95 2.73 16.73
N LEU A 49 -24.90 3.53 17.01
CA LEU A 49 -24.74 4.49 18.14
C LEU A 49 -23.43 5.34 17.92
N PRO A 50 -23.13 6.41 18.70
CA PRO A 50 -22.50 7.67 18.22
C PRO A 50 -20.97 7.81 18.44
N PRO A 51 -20.33 8.92 17.98
CA PRO A 51 -18.90 9.20 18.20
C PRO A 51 -18.60 9.79 19.59
N GLY A 52 -17.32 9.78 19.96
CA GLY A 52 -16.76 10.49 21.13
C GLY A 52 -15.60 11.41 20.74
N ASP A 53 -15.32 12.41 21.57
CA ASP A 53 -14.62 13.64 21.20
C ASP A 53 -13.09 13.55 21.01
N PHE A 54 -12.57 14.32 20.05
CA PHE A 54 -11.14 14.48 19.75
C PHE A 54 -10.82 15.87 19.14
N LEU A 55 -11.28 16.97 19.76
CA LEU A 55 -11.04 18.35 19.27
C LEU A 55 -10.70 19.35 20.38
N SER A 56 -9.46 19.87 20.40
CA SER A 56 -9.05 21.00 21.25
C SER A 56 -7.78 21.74 20.79
N GLN A 57 -7.77 22.21 19.53
CA GLN A 57 -6.96 23.35 19.01
C GLN A 57 -5.40 23.27 19.07
N PRO A 58 -4.65 24.22 18.47
CA PRO A 58 -4.80 24.64 17.07
C PRO A 58 -3.48 24.51 16.29
N THR A 59 -3.39 23.54 15.39
CA THR A 59 -2.52 23.61 14.19
C THR A 59 -3.28 22.98 13.02
N HIS A 60 -3.20 23.56 11.82
CA HIS A 60 -4.05 23.19 10.67
C HIS A 60 -4.17 21.68 10.42
N THR A 61 -5.41 21.24 10.21
CA THR A 61 -5.81 19.94 9.65
C THR A 61 -5.22 18.67 10.30
N PRO A 62 -5.63 18.28 11.53
CA PRO A 62 -5.36 16.94 12.08
C PRO A 62 -5.91 15.80 11.19
N LEU A 63 -6.86 16.09 10.30
CA LEU A 63 -7.33 15.16 9.27
C LEU A 63 -6.21 14.74 8.29
N LEU A 64 -5.21 15.60 8.06
CA LEU A 64 -4.11 15.35 7.12
C LEU A 64 -2.83 14.90 7.84
N SER A 65 -2.38 15.65 8.85
CA SER A 65 -1.16 15.35 9.59
C SER A 65 -1.33 14.06 10.41
N GLY A 66 -1.00 12.90 9.82
CA GLY A 66 -1.17 11.58 10.44
C GLY A 66 -0.34 11.32 11.68
N SER A 67 0.53 12.27 12.04
CA SER A 67 1.20 12.33 13.33
C SER A 67 0.32 13.04 14.37
N CYS A 68 -0.02 12.34 15.46
CA CYS A 68 -0.27 13.03 16.73
C CYS A 68 0.97 13.86 17.13
N ARG A 69 0.81 14.74 18.12
CA ARG A 69 1.90 15.60 18.64
C ARG A 69 3.17 14.80 18.95
N GLU A 70 3.03 13.57 19.43
CA GLU A 70 4.12 12.64 19.76
C GLU A 70 4.88 12.08 18.54
N THR A 71 4.21 11.73 17.44
CA THR A 71 4.87 11.13 16.26
C THR A 71 5.72 12.14 15.49
N ARG A 72 5.51 13.45 15.71
CA ARG A 72 6.34 14.53 15.14
C ARG A 72 7.82 14.43 15.58
N PHE A 73 8.11 13.80 16.72
CA PHE A 73 9.47 13.69 17.26
C PHE A 73 10.31 12.54 16.67
N LEU A 74 9.72 11.52 16.04
CA LEU A 74 10.47 10.36 15.53
C LEU A 74 11.42 10.71 14.37
N LEU A 75 11.01 11.60 13.47
CA LEU A 75 11.75 11.90 12.24
C LEU A 75 12.99 12.76 12.43
N PRO A 76 13.00 13.78 13.31
CA PRO A 76 14.24 14.42 13.73
C PRO A 76 15.23 13.43 14.32
N CYS A 77 14.81 12.61 15.31
CA CYS A 77 15.69 11.65 15.99
C CYS A 77 16.33 10.62 15.04
N LEU A 78 15.59 10.14 14.05
CA LEU A 78 16.08 9.22 13.01
C LEU A 78 17.27 9.75 12.21
N LEU A 79 17.36 11.08 12.07
CA LEU A 79 18.27 11.76 11.17
C LEU A 79 19.36 12.56 11.92
N THR A 80 19.21 12.75 13.24
CA THR A 80 20.25 13.23 14.16
C THR A 80 20.98 12.11 14.92
N ALA A 81 20.55 10.85 14.77
CA ALA A 81 21.22 9.69 15.36
C ALA A 81 22.72 9.63 14.98
N PRO A 82 23.66 9.39 15.92
CA PRO A 82 25.08 9.23 15.59
C PRO A 82 25.35 8.12 14.56
N ALA A 83 24.48 7.10 14.53
CA ALA A 83 24.49 6.01 13.55
C ALA A 83 23.97 6.39 12.15
N ALA A 84 23.75 7.68 11.83
CA ALA A 84 23.13 8.09 10.56
C ALA A 84 24.06 7.97 9.34
N ARG A 85 25.39 7.97 9.53
CA ARG A 85 26.43 7.87 8.48
C ARG A 85 27.69 7.14 9.01
N PRO A 86 28.05 5.94 8.51
CA PRO A 86 29.30 5.26 8.89
C PRO A 86 30.56 5.99 8.36
N ASP A 87 30.40 6.68 7.23
CA ASP A 87 31.38 7.56 6.61
C ASP A 87 30.70 8.91 6.35
N ARG A 88 31.32 10.02 6.74
CA ARG A 88 30.77 11.37 6.53
C ARG A 88 30.93 11.85 5.08
N THR A 89 31.79 11.22 4.28
CA THR A 89 32.13 11.65 2.92
C THR A 89 31.16 11.13 1.85
N LYS A 90 30.45 10.02 2.09
CA LYS A 90 29.48 9.44 1.16
C LYS A 90 28.06 9.92 1.42
N GLU A 91 27.29 10.16 0.36
CA GLU A 91 25.84 10.36 0.46
C GLU A 91 25.10 9.02 0.48
N ARG A 92 23.81 9.06 0.86
CA ARG A 92 22.95 7.88 1.02
C ARG A 92 22.89 6.96 -0.21
N TYR A 93 23.12 7.52 -1.40
CA TYR A 93 22.96 6.85 -2.69
C TYR A 93 24.25 6.21 -3.21
N ASP A 94 25.41 6.57 -2.65
CA ASP A 94 26.75 6.11 -3.08
C ASP A 94 27.27 4.94 -2.24
N LEU A 95 26.44 4.44 -1.31
CA LEU A 95 26.78 3.32 -0.44
C LEU A 95 26.74 1.98 -1.21
N SER A 96 27.72 1.13 -0.97
CA SER A 96 27.70 -0.27 -1.39
C SER A 96 26.53 -1.03 -0.76
N LEU A 97 26.28 -2.26 -1.24
CA LEU A 97 25.22 -3.13 -0.71
C LEU A 97 25.38 -3.34 0.80
N ASP A 98 26.60 -3.61 1.26
CA ASP A 98 26.86 -3.95 2.66
C ASP A 98 26.92 -2.73 3.57
N GLU A 99 27.44 -1.59 3.09
CA GLU A 99 27.30 -0.30 3.79
C GLU A 99 25.82 0.07 3.97
N THR A 100 25.00 -0.10 2.93
CA THR A 100 23.56 0.16 2.99
C THR A 100 22.87 -0.74 4.01
N ARG A 101 23.24 -2.03 4.07
CA ARG A 101 22.66 -3.01 5.01
C ARG A 101 23.13 -2.81 6.45
N ALA A 102 24.41 -2.48 6.67
CA ALA A 102 24.95 -2.14 7.97
C ALA A 102 24.25 -0.88 8.53
N LEU A 103 24.14 0.16 7.72
CA LEU A 103 23.41 1.39 8.07
C LEU A 103 21.93 1.13 8.34
N THR A 104 21.27 0.30 7.53
CA THR A 104 19.85 -0.07 7.76
C THR A 104 19.68 -0.85 9.07
N PHE A 105 20.59 -1.77 9.40
CA PHE A 105 20.58 -2.50 10.66
C PHE A 105 20.78 -1.57 11.87
N GLN A 106 21.78 -0.68 11.82
CA GLN A 106 22.04 0.32 12.85
C GLN A 106 20.83 1.26 13.06
N ARG A 107 20.21 1.72 11.96
CA ARG A 107 18.99 2.54 12.00
C ARG A 107 17.81 1.79 12.65
N VAL A 108 17.64 0.50 12.35
CA VAL A 108 16.63 -0.33 13.03
C VAL A 108 16.93 -0.41 14.52
N GLN A 109 18.16 -0.76 14.95
CA GLN A 109 18.51 -0.84 16.37
C GLN A 109 18.27 0.48 17.11
N PHE A 110 18.65 1.61 16.52
CA PHE A 110 18.40 2.94 17.07
C PHE A 110 16.90 3.22 17.21
N VAL A 111 16.11 3.02 16.14
CA VAL A 111 14.65 3.21 16.14
C VAL A 111 13.98 2.34 17.20
N MET A 112 14.39 1.08 17.33
CA MET A 112 13.90 0.16 18.35
C MET A 112 14.34 0.53 19.77
N GLY A 113 15.39 1.35 19.93
CA GLY A 113 15.83 1.89 21.21
C GLY A 113 14.93 3.01 21.75
N LEU A 114 14.24 3.74 20.88
CA LEU A 114 13.45 4.93 21.21
C LEU A 114 12.27 4.59 22.15
N PRO A 115 12.00 5.40 23.19
CA PRO A 115 10.91 5.16 24.14
C PRO A 115 9.53 4.95 23.48
N LEU A 116 9.22 5.73 22.43
CA LEU A 116 7.93 5.63 21.74
C LEU A 116 7.77 4.30 20.96
N LEU A 117 8.85 3.73 20.44
CA LEU A 117 8.79 2.40 19.82
C LEU A 117 8.67 1.31 20.88
N LYS A 118 9.43 1.40 21.98
CA LYS A 118 9.31 0.47 23.11
C LYS A 118 7.89 0.44 23.69
N ARG A 119 7.25 1.62 23.81
CA ARG A 119 5.84 1.77 24.19
C ARG A 119 4.89 1.11 23.18
N ALA A 120 5.04 1.35 21.88
CA ALA A 120 4.17 0.74 20.86
C ALA A 120 4.25 -0.81 20.84
N ILE A 121 5.41 -1.40 21.16
CA ILE A 121 5.56 -2.86 21.31
C ILE A 121 4.86 -3.36 22.57
N GLN A 122 4.94 -2.61 23.68
CA GLN A 122 4.23 -2.92 24.92
C GLN A 122 2.72 -2.91 24.68
N GLU A 123 2.20 -1.84 24.07
CA GLU A 123 0.80 -1.67 23.67
C GLU A 123 0.32 -2.81 22.74
N GLN A 124 1.17 -3.28 21.82
CA GLN A 124 0.91 -4.45 20.97
C GLN A 124 0.84 -5.77 21.76
N ALA A 125 1.69 -5.96 22.77
CA ALA A 125 1.73 -7.16 23.60
C ALA A 125 0.58 -7.21 24.64
N GLU A 126 0.23 -6.05 25.20
CA GLU A 126 -0.87 -5.86 26.16
C GLU A 126 -2.26 -5.78 25.49
N ASN A 127 -2.32 -5.64 24.16
CA ASN A 127 -3.55 -5.43 23.39
C ASN A 127 -4.33 -4.19 23.87
N THR A 128 -3.64 -3.05 24.04
CA THR A 128 -4.30 -1.79 24.39
C THR A 128 -5.15 -1.26 23.24
N LYS A 129 -6.11 -0.37 23.52
CA LYS A 129 -6.94 0.27 22.49
C LYS A 129 -6.07 1.17 21.60
N ASP A 130 -6.41 1.27 20.31
CA ASP A 130 -5.78 2.12 19.29
C ASP A 130 -4.32 1.75 18.90
N PHE A 131 -3.74 0.67 19.47
CA PHE A 131 -2.36 0.25 19.21
C PHE A 131 -2.06 -0.06 17.74
N VAL A 132 -3.05 -0.61 17.01
CA VAL A 132 -2.90 -0.96 15.59
C VAL A 132 -2.82 0.32 14.78
N SER A 133 -3.74 1.25 15.02
CA SER A 133 -3.79 2.54 14.34
C SER A 133 -2.50 3.35 14.58
N TRP A 134 -1.99 3.32 15.82
CA TRP A 134 -0.74 3.99 16.17
C TRP A 134 0.48 3.35 15.49
N SER A 135 0.59 2.03 15.54
CA SER A 135 1.72 1.28 14.95
C SER A 135 1.75 1.33 13.42
N LEU A 136 0.59 1.54 12.77
CA LEU A 136 0.44 1.84 11.35
C LEU A 136 0.92 3.27 11.01
N ALA A 137 0.52 4.27 11.79
CA ALA A 137 0.96 5.66 11.60
C ALA A 137 2.48 5.81 11.79
N ILE A 138 3.06 5.17 12.81
CA ILE A 138 4.52 5.06 12.96
C ILE A 138 5.14 4.35 11.73
N GLY A 139 4.48 3.34 11.16
CA GLY A 139 4.92 2.66 9.94
C GLY A 139 5.01 3.57 8.71
N GLU A 140 3.99 4.39 8.46
CA GLU A 140 3.99 5.44 7.43
C GLU A 140 5.14 6.43 7.65
N VAL A 141 5.23 6.96 8.88
CA VAL A 141 6.23 7.94 9.32
C VAL A 141 7.66 7.45 9.08
N LEU A 142 8.05 6.29 9.63
CA LEU A 142 9.40 5.73 9.42
C LEU A 142 9.73 5.52 7.93
N SER A 143 8.74 5.15 7.13
CA SER A 143 8.92 4.84 5.71
C SER A 143 9.16 6.11 4.86
N MET A 144 8.62 7.27 5.27
CA MET A 144 8.94 8.56 4.65
C MET A 144 10.40 9.00 4.85
N ALA A 145 11.06 8.56 5.93
CA ALA A 145 12.49 8.80 6.15
C ALA A 145 13.34 7.72 5.47
N ASP A 146 13.07 6.45 5.78
CA ASP A 146 13.83 5.32 5.26
C ASP A 146 12.97 4.06 5.08
N MET A 147 12.53 3.82 3.84
CA MET A 147 11.73 2.64 3.44
C MET A 147 12.37 1.30 3.85
N ALA A 148 13.70 1.16 3.75
CA ALA A 148 14.38 -0.10 4.08
C ALA A 148 14.36 -0.38 5.59
N THR A 149 14.58 0.66 6.41
CA THR A 149 14.46 0.65 7.87
C THR A 149 13.01 0.38 8.29
N GLY A 150 12.04 1.05 7.68
CA GLY A 150 10.61 0.85 7.91
C GLY A 150 10.16 -0.59 7.61
N VAL A 151 10.60 -1.15 6.48
CA VAL A 151 10.33 -2.54 6.08
C VAL A 151 11.06 -3.54 6.98
N LYS A 152 12.36 -3.37 7.27
CA LYS A 152 13.12 -4.28 8.14
C LYS A 152 12.58 -4.29 9.58
N ARG A 153 12.19 -3.13 10.13
CA ARG A 153 11.44 -3.07 11.40
C ARG A 153 10.11 -3.83 11.32
N GLY A 154 9.38 -3.66 10.21
CA GLY A 154 8.12 -4.35 9.95
C GLY A 154 8.25 -5.87 9.92
N ILE A 155 9.31 -6.41 9.32
CA ILE A 155 9.60 -7.85 9.33
C ILE A 155 9.74 -8.38 10.77
N ILE A 156 10.50 -7.67 11.62
CA ILE A 156 10.76 -8.11 13.00
C ILE A 156 9.49 -8.02 13.87
N HIS A 157 8.72 -6.93 13.80
CA HIS A 157 7.64 -6.66 14.76
C HIS A 157 6.22 -6.94 14.24
N TRP A 158 5.95 -6.68 12.96
CA TRP A 158 4.64 -6.89 12.34
C TRP A 158 4.50 -8.27 11.67
N LEU A 159 5.58 -8.84 11.15
CA LEU A 159 5.55 -10.19 10.57
C LEU A 159 5.93 -11.25 11.62
N PHE A 160 7.14 -11.24 12.18
CA PHE A 160 7.53 -12.21 13.22
C PHE A 160 6.77 -11.98 14.54
N GLY A 161 6.88 -10.79 15.15
CA GLY A 161 6.14 -10.46 16.39
C GLY A 161 4.61 -10.52 16.22
N GLY A 162 4.10 -10.19 15.04
CA GLY A 162 2.69 -10.35 14.68
C GLY A 162 2.25 -11.80 14.54
N ALA A 163 3.09 -12.68 13.98
CA ALA A 163 2.82 -14.12 13.93
C ALA A 163 2.77 -14.72 15.34
N VAL A 164 3.76 -14.44 16.19
CA VAL A 164 3.78 -14.84 17.61
C VAL A 164 2.48 -14.45 18.30
N ARG A 165 2.09 -13.17 18.20
CA ARG A 165 0.88 -12.63 18.85
C ARG A 165 -0.42 -13.21 18.32
N ASN A 166 -0.53 -13.41 17.00
CA ASN A 166 -1.80 -13.71 16.36
C ASN A 166 -2.02 -15.23 16.14
N LEU A 167 -0.96 -16.04 16.25
CA LEU A 167 -1.00 -17.50 16.07
C LEU A 167 -0.61 -18.28 17.33
N GLY A 168 0.05 -17.68 18.32
CA GLY A 168 0.47 -18.33 19.56
C GLY A 168 -0.40 -17.98 20.78
N SER A 169 -0.35 -18.83 21.79
CA SER A 169 -0.90 -18.61 23.14
C SER A 169 -0.11 -17.54 23.93
N PRO A 170 -0.62 -17.04 25.08
CA PRO A 170 0.06 -16.00 25.87
C PRO A 170 1.50 -16.35 26.30
N GLY A 171 1.80 -17.64 26.52
CA GLY A 171 3.17 -18.09 26.80
C GLY A 171 4.14 -17.81 25.64
N HIS A 172 3.66 -17.89 24.38
CA HIS A 172 4.44 -17.49 23.21
C HIS A 172 4.67 -15.97 23.16
N VAL A 173 3.74 -15.14 23.63
CA VAL A 173 3.94 -13.69 23.72
C VAL A 173 5.06 -13.34 24.72
N THR A 174 5.05 -13.96 25.90
CA THR A 174 6.12 -13.80 26.89
C THR A 174 7.48 -14.31 26.39
N LYS A 175 7.51 -15.49 25.75
CA LYS A 175 8.74 -16.13 25.24
C LYS A 175 9.31 -15.45 23.99
N TRP A 176 8.45 -15.01 23.06
CA TRP A 176 8.84 -14.64 21.69
C TRP A 176 8.50 -13.21 21.23
N LEU A 177 7.65 -12.45 21.93
CA LEU A 177 7.34 -11.05 21.59
C LEU A 177 8.00 -10.05 22.55
N GLN A 178 7.87 -10.26 23.86
CA GLN A 178 8.45 -9.34 24.85
C GLN A 178 9.98 -9.14 24.70
N PRO A 179 10.81 -10.17 24.44
CA PRO A 179 12.26 -9.98 24.30
C PRO A 179 12.70 -9.13 23.10
N LEU A 180 11.85 -8.94 22.08
CA LEU A 180 12.11 -8.06 20.94
C LEU A 180 12.17 -6.58 21.37
N GLN A 181 11.38 -6.17 22.36
CA GLN A 181 11.40 -4.82 22.93
C GLN A 181 12.76 -4.51 23.59
N GLY A 182 13.35 -5.52 24.23
CA GLY A 182 14.71 -5.47 24.78
C GLY A 182 15.82 -5.66 23.75
N GLN A 183 15.48 -5.89 22.47
CA GLN A 183 16.40 -6.21 21.37
C GLN A 183 17.35 -7.40 21.65
N LYS A 184 16.93 -8.36 22.50
CA LYS A 184 17.74 -9.54 22.85
C LYS A 184 18.05 -10.43 21.64
N TYR A 185 17.19 -10.38 20.62
CA TYR A 185 17.37 -11.00 19.31
C TYR A 185 16.51 -10.27 18.27
N SER A 186 16.64 -10.65 17.01
CA SER A 186 15.74 -10.21 15.94
C SER A 186 15.09 -11.37 15.19
N GLY A 187 13.86 -11.13 14.71
CA GLY A 187 13.00 -12.13 14.08
C GLY A 187 12.97 -12.09 12.56
N MET A 188 12.48 -13.18 11.97
CA MET A 188 12.26 -13.40 10.53
C MET A 188 10.88 -14.04 10.30
N PHE A 189 10.32 -13.89 9.10
CA PHE A 189 9.03 -14.49 8.74
C PHE A 189 9.15 -15.26 7.43
N ALA A 190 8.99 -16.58 7.51
CA ALA A 190 9.34 -17.53 6.46
C ALA A 190 8.12 -18.36 6.04
N VAL A 191 7.27 -17.75 5.22
CA VAL A 191 6.13 -18.41 4.56
C VAL A 191 6.54 -18.88 3.16
N THR A 192 6.83 -17.91 2.30
CA THR A 192 7.19 -18.07 0.89
C THR A 192 8.27 -19.10 0.68
N GLU A 193 8.05 -19.99 -0.27
CA GLU A 193 9.03 -20.92 -0.80
C GLU A 193 9.32 -20.61 -2.27
N ARG A 194 10.43 -21.13 -2.79
CA ARG A 194 10.79 -21.00 -4.21
C ARG A 194 9.68 -21.52 -5.15
N GLY A 195 9.01 -22.62 -4.80
CA GLY A 195 7.85 -23.14 -5.53
C GLY A 195 6.50 -22.50 -5.13
N HIS A 196 6.38 -21.97 -3.91
CA HIS A 196 5.10 -21.61 -3.30
C HIS A 196 5.14 -20.25 -2.57
N GLY A 197 4.87 -19.17 -3.31
CA GLY A 197 4.70 -17.83 -2.73
C GLY A 197 3.24 -17.41 -2.50
N SER A 198 2.34 -17.74 -3.44
CA SER A 198 0.94 -17.34 -3.35
C SER A 198 0.04 -18.44 -2.80
N ASP A 199 0.12 -19.68 -3.32
CA ASP A 199 -0.57 -20.80 -2.70
C ASP A 199 0.19 -21.31 -1.48
N VAL A 200 -0.14 -20.74 -0.33
CA VAL A 200 0.41 -21.15 0.97
C VAL A 200 -0.11 -22.53 1.41
N ARG A 201 -1.12 -23.12 0.76
CA ARG A 201 -1.55 -24.51 1.04
C ARG A 201 -0.56 -25.54 0.49
N GLY A 202 0.07 -25.24 -0.65
CA GLY A 202 1.00 -26.13 -1.36
C GLY A 202 2.43 -26.21 -0.82
N ILE A 203 2.79 -25.40 0.20
CA ILE A 203 4.16 -25.36 0.74
C ILE A 203 4.70 -26.74 1.14
N GLN A 204 6.01 -26.93 0.99
CA GLN A 204 6.69 -28.24 1.01
C GLN A 204 7.68 -28.40 2.16
N THR A 205 8.09 -27.34 2.86
CA THR A 205 8.83 -27.43 4.14
C THR A 205 8.00 -28.26 5.12
N GLN A 206 8.62 -29.22 5.82
CA GLN A 206 7.93 -30.12 6.74
C GLN A 206 8.25 -29.80 8.20
N ALA A 207 7.31 -30.11 9.08
CA ALA A 207 7.48 -30.09 10.54
C ALA A 207 6.92 -31.41 11.11
N THR A 208 7.80 -32.39 11.28
CA THR A 208 7.42 -33.78 11.62
C THR A 208 7.53 -34.02 13.12
N PHE A 209 6.43 -34.39 13.77
CA PHE A 209 6.39 -34.60 15.22
C PHE A 209 6.96 -35.96 15.65
N GLY A 210 7.96 -35.95 16.53
CA GLY A 210 8.54 -37.13 17.15
C GLY A 210 7.97 -37.38 18.56
N LEU A 211 7.05 -38.35 18.67
CA LEU A 211 6.38 -38.75 19.92
C LEU A 211 7.34 -39.02 21.09
N SER A 212 8.43 -39.76 20.85
CA SER A 212 9.40 -40.13 21.89
C SER A 212 10.29 -38.98 22.34
N ALA A 213 10.60 -38.05 21.44
CA ALA A 213 11.47 -36.90 21.72
C ALA A 213 10.70 -35.67 22.24
N GLN A 214 9.38 -35.58 21.98
CA GLN A 214 8.57 -34.37 22.17
C GLN A 214 9.10 -33.17 21.37
N GLU A 215 9.60 -33.44 20.17
CA GLU A 215 10.18 -32.46 19.24
C GLU A 215 9.44 -32.42 17.90
N PHE A 216 9.58 -31.33 17.16
CA PHE A 216 9.41 -31.31 15.71
C PHE A 216 10.77 -31.33 15.01
N VAL A 217 10.87 -32.12 13.95
CA VAL A 217 11.98 -32.07 12.98
C VAL A 217 11.54 -31.19 11.81
N ILE A 218 12.27 -30.10 11.57
CA ILE A 218 12.03 -29.15 10.47
C ILE A 218 12.98 -29.47 9.31
N ASP A 219 12.44 -29.74 8.12
CA ASP A 219 13.23 -30.07 6.93
C ASP A 219 12.72 -29.39 5.64
N THR A 220 13.65 -29.12 4.73
CA THR A 220 13.44 -28.58 3.39
C THR A 220 13.65 -29.70 2.34
N PRO A 221 12.64 -30.53 2.03
CA PRO A 221 12.84 -31.81 1.34
C PRO A 221 13.29 -31.69 -0.12
N CYS A 222 13.16 -30.52 -0.74
CA CYS A 222 13.66 -30.24 -2.08
C CYS A 222 13.92 -28.74 -2.28
N GLU A 223 14.61 -28.41 -3.36
CA GLU A 223 14.96 -27.03 -3.78
C GLU A 223 13.71 -26.13 -3.96
N ASN A 224 12.53 -26.70 -4.23
CA ASN A 224 11.26 -25.96 -4.33
C ASN A 224 10.66 -25.61 -2.96
N ALA A 225 11.07 -26.30 -1.89
CA ALA A 225 10.66 -26.05 -0.52
C ALA A 225 11.49 -24.95 0.17
N GLU A 226 12.58 -24.49 -0.44
CA GLU A 226 13.48 -23.50 0.15
C GLU A 226 12.76 -22.18 0.44
N LYS A 227 12.86 -21.69 1.69
CA LYS A 227 12.15 -20.48 2.13
C LYS A 227 12.78 -19.26 1.50
N MET A 228 12.10 -18.64 0.54
CA MET A 228 12.67 -17.61 -0.34
C MET A 228 12.19 -16.20 0.04
N PHE A 229 13.03 -15.20 -0.22
CA PHE A 229 12.79 -13.78 0.09
C PHE A 229 12.61 -13.46 1.58
N VAL A 230 13.07 -14.33 2.49
CA VAL A 230 12.97 -14.15 3.94
C VAL A 230 13.77 -12.91 4.34
N GLY A 231 13.08 -11.82 4.70
CA GLY A 231 13.73 -10.60 5.16
C GLY A 231 14.41 -10.78 6.51
N ASN A 232 15.51 -10.05 6.75
CA ASN A 232 16.38 -10.20 7.94
C ASN A 232 17.14 -11.54 8.02
N ALA A 233 17.25 -12.31 6.93
CA ALA A 233 17.87 -13.65 6.95
C ALA A 233 19.36 -13.66 7.35
N MET A 234 20.09 -12.58 7.08
CA MET A 234 21.52 -12.51 7.39
C MET A 234 21.81 -12.07 8.83
N ARG A 235 20.80 -11.61 9.59
CA ARG A 235 20.97 -11.09 10.97
C ARG A 235 19.90 -11.53 11.97
N GLY A 236 18.89 -12.27 11.54
CA GLY A 236 17.85 -12.83 12.39
C GLY A 236 18.31 -14.06 13.17
N ASN A 237 17.89 -14.17 14.42
CA ASN A 237 18.19 -15.30 15.30
C ASN A 237 17.06 -16.35 15.27
N TYR A 238 15.81 -15.93 15.07
CA TYR A 238 14.63 -16.80 15.04
C TYR A 238 13.73 -16.53 13.84
N ALA A 239 13.18 -17.59 13.24
CA ALA A 239 12.21 -17.50 12.15
C ALA A 239 10.84 -18.05 12.58
N ALA A 240 9.77 -17.32 12.27
CA ALA A 240 8.42 -17.86 12.21
C ALA A 240 8.27 -18.60 10.87
N VAL A 241 8.50 -19.92 10.89
CA VAL A 241 8.51 -20.78 9.70
C VAL A 241 7.14 -21.44 9.54
N PHE A 242 6.51 -21.27 8.38
CA PHE A 242 5.32 -22.05 8.03
C PHE A 242 5.75 -23.35 7.35
N ALA A 243 5.21 -24.48 7.83
CA ALA A 243 5.56 -25.82 7.35
C ALA A 243 4.35 -26.76 7.41
N GLN A 244 4.34 -27.82 6.59
CA GLN A 244 3.38 -28.90 6.67
C GLN A 244 3.58 -29.67 7.98
N LEU A 245 2.62 -29.57 8.90
CA LEU A 245 2.66 -30.31 10.17
C LEU A 245 2.37 -31.78 9.91
N ILE A 246 3.38 -32.65 10.05
CA ILE A 246 3.27 -34.09 9.86
C ILE A 246 3.19 -34.78 11.22
N ILE A 247 2.14 -35.56 11.43
CA ILE A 247 1.93 -36.36 12.65
C ILE A 247 1.54 -37.77 12.24
N ASN A 248 2.26 -38.78 12.72
CA ASN A 248 2.07 -40.20 12.38
C ASN A 248 1.96 -40.43 10.86
N GLY A 249 2.87 -39.82 10.10
CA GLY A 249 2.93 -39.88 8.63
C GLY A 249 1.84 -39.10 7.89
N ARG A 250 0.97 -38.34 8.58
CA ARG A 250 -0.17 -37.63 7.97
C ARG A 250 -0.07 -36.12 8.14
N SER A 251 -0.22 -35.37 7.04
CA SER A 251 -0.26 -33.91 7.09
C SER A 251 -1.55 -33.37 7.74
N GLN A 252 -1.38 -32.39 8.62
CA GLN A 252 -2.46 -31.58 9.19
C GLN A 252 -2.65 -30.23 8.47
N GLY A 253 -1.85 -29.99 7.42
CA GLY A 253 -1.76 -28.74 6.69
C GLY A 253 -0.67 -27.79 7.23
N PRO A 254 -0.49 -26.63 6.60
CA PRO A 254 0.44 -25.59 7.06
C PRO A 254 0.16 -25.13 8.49
N HIS A 255 1.17 -25.22 9.36
CA HIS A 255 1.20 -24.59 10.69
C HIS A 255 2.48 -23.74 10.81
N CYS A 256 2.59 -22.91 11.86
CA CYS A 256 3.73 -22.01 12.06
C CYS A 256 4.51 -22.38 13.31
N CYS A 257 5.83 -22.51 13.20
CA CYS A 257 6.73 -22.81 14.31
C CYS A 257 7.81 -21.72 14.45
N THR A 258 8.23 -21.43 15.68
CA THR A 258 9.42 -20.60 15.95
C THR A 258 10.67 -21.47 15.87
N VAL A 259 11.48 -21.28 14.83
CA VAL A 259 12.69 -22.06 14.57
C VAL A 259 13.93 -21.22 14.90
N PRO A 260 14.89 -21.73 15.70
CA PRO A 260 16.19 -21.08 15.88
C PRO A 260 17.01 -21.15 14.58
N VAL A 261 17.66 -20.04 14.23
CA VAL A 261 18.41 -19.88 12.98
C VAL A 261 19.83 -19.42 13.27
N ARG A 262 20.03 -18.47 14.19
CA ARG A 262 21.36 -18.07 14.69
C ARG A 262 21.40 -17.96 16.21
N ASP A 263 22.56 -18.25 16.79
CA ASP A 263 22.84 -18.04 18.22
C ASP A 263 22.99 -16.54 18.55
N GLU A 264 23.43 -16.22 19.78
CA GLU A 264 23.68 -14.83 20.22
C GLU A 264 24.93 -14.22 19.57
N ASN A 265 25.88 -15.04 19.13
CA ASN A 265 27.10 -14.62 18.41
C ASN A 265 26.85 -14.37 16.91
N GLY A 266 25.70 -14.82 16.38
CA GLY A 266 25.36 -14.76 14.96
C GLY A 266 25.73 -16.01 14.14
N SER A 267 26.27 -17.05 14.77
CA SER A 267 26.56 -18.35 14.16
C SER A 267 25.28 -19.08 13.78
N LEU A 268 25.24 -19.75 12.63
CA LEU A 268 24.09 -20.58 12.25
C LEU A 268 23.99 -21.82 13.15
N TYR A 269 22.76 -22.20 13.53
CA TYR A 269 22.54 -23.49 14.20
C TYR A 269 22.79 -24.67 13.24
N PRO A 270 23.24 -25.84 13.75
CA PRO A 270 23.39 -27.05 12.93
C PRO A 270 22.13 -27.39 12.13
N GLY A 271 22.31 -27.78 10.87
CA GLY A 271 21.21 -28.05 9.93
C GLY A 271 20.55 -26.81 9.32
N VAL A 272 20.87 -25.59 9.78
CA VAL A 272 20.34 -24.35 9.19
C VAL A 272 21.33 -23.75 8.20
N THR A 273 20.89 -23.51 6.96
CA THR A 273 21.64 -22.72 5.96
C THR A 273 20.89 -21.44 5.65
N ALA A 274 21.62 -20.32 5.57
CA ALA A 274 21.07 -19.02 5.14
C ALA A 274 21.92 -18.46 3.98
N VAL A 275 21.29 -18.27 2.82
CA VAL A 275 21.93 -17.73 1.60
C VAL A 275 21.38 -16.33 1.32
N ASP A 276 22.21 -15.38 0.91
CA ASP A 276 21.79 -14.02 0.60
C ASP A 276 21.22 -13.91 -0.83
N THR A 277 20.11 -13.17 -1.04
CA THR A 277 19.63 -12.85 -2.40
C THR A 277 20.39 -11.69 -3.06
N MET A 278 21.38 -11.13 -2.36
CA MET A 278 22.25 -10.05 -2.80
C MET A 278 21.47 -8.81 -3.28
N TYR A 279 21.67 -8.43 -4.53
CA TYR A 279 21.08 -7.24 -5.15
C TYR A 279 19.61 -7.44 -5.49
N LYS A 280 18.86 -6.36 -5.32
CA LYS A 280 17.44 -6.22 -5.66
C LYS A 280 17.22 -4.84 -6.27
N ASP A 281 16.23 -4.72 -7.15
CA ASP A 281 15.81 -3.46 -7.79
C ASP A 281 15.58 -2.33 -6.78
N GLY A 282 15.02 -2.68 -5.61
CA GLY A 282 14.77 -1.77 -4.49
C GLY A 282 15.12 -2.39 -3.14
N LEU A 283 14.96 -1.59 -2.08
CA LEU A 283 15.11 -2.02 -0.68
C LEU A 283 16.44 -2.76 -0.37
N ARG A 284 17.55 -2.33 -0.97
CA ARG A 284 18.88 -2.97 -0.86
C ARG A 284 19.37 -3.18 0.58
N GLY A 285 19.00 -2.28 1.50
CA GLY A 285 19.26 -2.38 2.94
C GLY A 285 18.51 -3.51 3.66
N VAL A 286 17.52 -4.13 3.00
CA VAL A 286 16.87 -5.36 3.45
C VAL A 286 17.65 -6.56 2.91
N ASP A 287 18.28 -7.24 3.86
CA ASP A 287 18.91 -8.56 3.77
C ASP A 287 17.85 -9.65 3.66
N ASN A 288 17.13 -9.67 2.53
CA ASN A 288 16.36 -10.84 2.12
C ASN A 288 17.31 -12.00 1.78
N GLY A 289 16.98 -13.20 2.23
CA GLY A 289 17.73 -14.41 1.93
C GLY A 289 16.83 -15.61 1.61
N ILE A 290 17.49 -16.74 1.42
CA ILE A 290 16.92 -18.08 1.37
C ILE A 290 17.26 -18.77 2.68
N LEU A 291 16.31 -19.46 3.31
CA LEU A 291 16.57 -20.37 4.43
C LEU A 291 16.30 -21.82 4.01
N ILE A 292 17.23 -22.70 4.35
CA ILE A 292 17.17 -24.15 4.11
C ILE A 292 17.37 -24.85 5.47
N PHE A 293 16.53 -25.83 5.77
CA PHE A 293 16.58 -26.62 7.00
C PHE A 293 16.89 -28.08 6.66
N ARG A 294 17.78 -28.69 7.43
CA ARG A 294 18.17 -30.11 7.38
C ARG A 294 18.00 -30.71 8.76
N GLU A 295 16.92 -31.48 8.92
CA GLU A 295 16.53 -32.16 10.16
C GLU A 295 16.61 -31.31 11.46
N VAL A 296 16.27 -30.01 11.38
CA VAL A 296 16.45 -29.05 12.48
C VAL A 296 15.41 -29.31 13.58
N ARG A 297 15.87 -29.74 14.75
CA ARG A 297 15.03 -30.10 15.90
C ARG A 297 14.59 -28.86 16.70
N ILE A 298 13.32 -28.83 17.08
CA ILE A 298 12.74 -27.83 17.99
C ILE A 298 11.79 -28.48 19.00
N PRO A 299 11.65 -27.94 20.23
CA PRO A 299 10.67 -28.42 21.20
C PRO A 299 9.21 -28.30 20.71
N ARG A 300 8.31 -29.14 21.23
CA ARG A 300 6.86 -29.07 20.95
C ARG A 300 6.27 -27.68 21.28
N GLU A 301 6.82 -26.98 22.26
CA GLU A 301 6.47 -25.63 22.74
C GLU A 301 7.01 -24.48 21.85
N ASN A 302 7.40 -24.81 20.61
CA ASN A 302 7.71 -23.82 19.58
C ASN A 302 6.65 -23.78 18.46
N LEU A 303 5.66 -24.68 18.46
CA LEU A 303 4.48 -24.59 17.57
C LEU A 303 3.54 -23.49 18.05
N LEU A 304 3.26 -22.51 17.19
CA LEU A 304 2.27 -21.46 17.47
C LEU A 304 0.86 -22.09 17.44
N ASP A 305 0.29 -22.25 18.63
CA ASP A 305 -0.71 -23.24 19.02
C ASP A 305 -2.16 -22.77 19.01
N LYS A 306 -2.42 -21.45 18.89
CA LYS A 306 -3.73 -20.82 19.10
C LYS A 306 -4.85 -21.46 18.27
N PHE A 307 -4.54 -21.84 17.03
CA PHE A 307 -5.51 -22.41 16.09
C PHE A 307 -5.43 -23.94 15.96
N GLY A 308 -4.43 -24.58 16.56
CA GLY A 308 -4.21 -26.02 16.49
C GLY A 308 -2.88 -26.38 17.15
N SER A 309 -2.92 -27.23 18.16
CA SER A 309 -1.75 -27.64 18.95
C SER A 309 -1.41 -29.12 18.73
N VAL A 310 -0.36 -29.59 19.39
CA VAL A 310 -0.02 -31.01 19.50
C VAL A 310 0.15 -31.34 20.97
N ALA A 311 -0.64 -32.32 21.45
CA ALA A 311 -0.55 -32.87 22.78
C ALA A 311 0.58 -33.92 22.86
N PRO A 312 1.10 -34.24 24.06
CA PRO A 312 2.21 -35.19 24.20
C PRO A 312 1.93 -36.60 23.64
N ASP A 313 0.66 -37.03 23.62
CA ASP A 313 0.20 -38.29 23.03
C ASP A 313 0.07 -38.27 21.49
N GLY A 314 0.52 -37.19 20.85
CA GLY A 314 0.45 -36.99 19.40
C GLY A 314 -0.95 -36.65 18.88
N ARG A 315 -1.96 -36.46 19.74
CA ARG A 315 -3.24 -35.90 19.30
C ARG A 315 -3.05 -34.43 18.94
N SER A 316 -3.71 -33.96 17.88
CA SER A 316 -3.73 -32.55 17.50
C SER A 316 -5.11 -31.95 17.72
N PRO A 317 -5.41 -31.47 18.95
CA PRO A 317 -6.65 -30.75 19.22
C PRO A 317 -6.60 -29.36 18.57
N SER A 318 -7.77 -28.89 18.14
CA SER A 318 -7.95 -27.59 17.49
C SER A 318 -9.32 -27.03 17.86
N PRO A 319 -9.45 -25.73 18.21
CA PRO A 319 -10.75 -25.10 18.39
C PRO A 319 -11.55 -25.06 17.08
N ILE A 320 -10.88 -25.14 15.92
CA ILE A 320 -11.50 -25.13 14.60
C ILE A 320 -11.43 -26.54 13.99
N LYS A 321 -12.56 -27.27 14.02
CA LYS A 321 -12.66 -28.66 13.54
C LYS A 321 -12.36 -28.82 12.05
N ASN A 322 -12.79 -27.88 11.21
CA ASN A 322 -12.58 -27.91 9.75
C ASN A 322 -11.15 -27.44 9.39
N LYS A 323 -10.38 -28.27 8.67
CA LYS A 323 -8.97 -27.95 8.31
C LYS A 323 -8.84 -26.69 7.45
N SER A 324 -9.72 -26.49 6.47
CA SER A 324 -9.73 -25.29 5.60
C SER A 324 -10.02 -24.03 6.42
N ALA A 325 -11.03 -24.07 7.31
CA ALA A 325 -11.36 -22.96 8.19
C ALA A 325 -10.20 -22.61 9.15
N ARG A 326 -9.49 -23.60 9.70
CA ARG A 326 -8.28 -23.38 10.52
C ARG A 326 -7.21 -22.64 9.73
N PHE A 327 -6.85 -23.17 8.57
CA PHE A 327 -5.86 -22.55 7.68
C PHE A 327 -6.25 -21.12 7.27
N ASN A 328 -7.53 -20.88 7.00
CA ASN A 328 -8.05 -19.56 6.66
C ASN A 328 -7.97 -18.57 7.84
N GLY A 329 -8.11 -19.06 9.09
CA GLY A 329 -7.79 -18.29 10.30
C GLY A 329 -6.33 -17.85 10.35
N MET A 330 -5.41 -18.77 10.05
CA MET A 330 -3.98 -18.46 9.98
C MET A 330 -3.63 -17.48 8.83
N LEU A 331 -4.33 -17.53 7.69
CA LEU A 331 -4.18 -16.54 6.61
C LEU A 331 -4.87 -15.18 6.89
N ALA A 332 -5.79 -15.12 7.85
CA ALA A 332 -6.38 -13.86 8.32
C ALA A 332 -5.46 -13.12 9.30
N ALA A 333 -4.65 -13.83 10.09
CA ALA A 333 -3.69 -13.27 11.05
C ALA A 333 -2.73 -12.19 10.51
N PRO A 334 -2.18 -12.26 9.28
CA PRO A 334 -1.34 -11.19 8.69
C PRO A 334 -2.12 -9.99 8.10
N THR A 335 -3.44 -9.88 8.31
CA THR A 335 -4.23 -8.74 7.80
C THR A 335 -3.75 -7.36 8.29
N PRO A 336 -3.28 -7.17 9.55
CA PRO A 336 -2.65 -5.91 9.97
C PRO A 336 -1.43 -5.55 9.12
N SER A 337 -0.59 -6.54 8.79
CA SER A 337 0.61 -6.36 7.99
C SER A 337 0.29 -6.06 6.51
N ARG A 338 -0.84 -6.57 5.97
CA ARG A 338 -1.38 -6.14 4.67
C ARG A 338 -1.74 -4.65 4.69
N LEU A 339 -2.39 -4.16 5.75
CA LEU A 339 -2.72 -2.74 5.89
C LEU A 339 -1.47 -1.87 6.15
N ALA A 340 -0.45 -2.39 6.82
CA ALA A 340 0.82 -1.69 7.00
C ALA A 340 1.47 -1.33 5.65
N VAL A 341 1.46 -2.23 4.66
CA VAL A 341 1.98 -1.95 3.31
C VAL A 341 1.25 -0.75 2.66
N THR A 342 -0.06 -0.63 2.84
CA THR A 342 -0.86 0.54 2.39
C THR A 342 -0.33 1.84 2.99
N PHE A 343 -0.06 1.87 4.30
CA PHE A 343 0.49 3.04 5.00
C PHE A 343 1.92 3.37 4.55
N GLN A 344 2.77 2.36 4.30
CA GLN A 344 4.12 2.57 3.75
C GLN A 344 4.09 3.16 2.34
N ALA A 345 3.20 2.65 1.48
CA ALA A 345 2.99 3.17 0.13
C ALA A 345 2.47 4.63 0.13
N MET A 346 1.61 4.98 1.09
CA MET A 346 1.15 6.37 1.25
C MET A 346 2.25 7.32 1.72
N GLY A 347 3.14 6.88 2.62
CA GLY A 347 4.34 7.64 2.98
C GLY A 347 5.21 7.94 1.76
N ALA A 348 5.56 6.92 0.97
CA ALA A 348 6.37 7.09 -0.24
C ALA A 348 5.68 8.00 -1.28
N THR A 349 4.36 7.86 -1.46
CA THR A 349 3.55 8.70 -2.37
C THR A 349 3.57 10.17 -1.96
N LYS A 350 3.39 10.46 -0.67
CA LYS A 350 3.43 11.83 -0.12
C LYS A 350 4.81 12.47 -0.26
N LEU A 351 5.88 11.68 -0.08
CA LEU A 351 7.26 12.13 -0.27
C LEU A 351 7.51 12.55 -1.73
N GLY A 352 7.19 11.68 -2.69
CA GLY A 352 7.36 11.96 -4.12
C GLY A 352 6.56 13.17 -4.61
N LEU A 353 5.28 13.27 -4.22
CA LEU A 353 4.43 14.43 -4.54
C LEU A 353 4.97 15.72 -3.91
N THR A 354 5.47 15.68 -2.67
CA THR A 354 6.04 16.88 -2.02
C THR A 354 7.27 17.39 -2.78
N ILE A 355 8.13 16.49 -3.27
CA ILE A 355 9.30 16.86 -4.08
C ILE A 355 8.85 17.45 -5.43
N ALA A 356 8.02 16.71 -6.19
CA ALA A 356 7.61 17.12 -7.53
C ALA A 356 6.78 18.42 -7.55
N ILE A 357 5.87 18.60 -6.59
CA ILE A 357 5.01 19.79 -6.52
C ILE A 357 5.79 21.02 -6.04
N ARG A 358 6.71 20.89 -5.06
CA ARG A 358 7.63 21.99 -4.68
C ARG A 358 8.47 22.43 -5.87
N TYR A 359 9.12 21.48 -6.56
CA TYR A 359 9.91 21.77 -7.75
C TYR A 359 9.06 22.44 -8.85
N SER A 360 7.82 21.97 -9.07
CA SER A 360 6.93 22.52 -10.11
C SER A 360 6.54 23.99 -9.89
N HIS A 361 6.50 24.43 -8.62
CA HIS A 361 6.22 25.82 -8.27
C HIS A 361 7.45 26.74 -8.31
N SER A 362 8.66 26.18 -8.38
CA SER A 362 9.94 26.92 -8.39
C SER A 362 10.66 26.88 -9.75
N ARG A 363 10.64 25.74 -10.46
CA ARG A 363 11.20 25.62 -11.82
C ARG A 363 10.33 26.39 -12.80
N ARG A 364 10.98 27.15 -13.68
CA ARG A 364 10.37 27.80 -14.84
C ARG A 364 10.86 27.15 -16.12
N GLN A 365 10.01 27.10 -17.14
CA GLN A 365 10.35 26.64 -18.49
C GLN A 365 9.27 27.07 -19.48
N PHE A 366 9.69 27.64 -20.61
CA PHE A 366 8.84 28.18 -21.68
C PHE A 366 7.95 29.36 -21.21
N GLY A 367 7.26 29.99 -22.16
CA GLY A 367 6.32 31.07 -21.91
C GLY A 367 6.11 31.97 -23.13
N PRO A 368 5.27 33.01 -23.02
CA PRO A 368 5.11 34.01 -24.07
C PRO A 368 6.43 34.75 -24.34
N LYS A 369 6.73 35.01 -25.62
CA LYS A 369 7.90 35.82 -26.02
C LYS A 369 7.87 37.18 -25.31
N ALA A 370 9.06 37.69 -24.96
CA ALA A 370 9.27 38.92 -24.18
C ALA A 370 8.68 38.94 -22.75
N LYS A 371 8.23 37.81 -22.19
CA LYS A 371 7.92 37.66 -20.76
C LYS A 371 8.94 36.73 -20.08
N LYS A 372 9.06 36.83 -18.75
CA LYS A 372 9.78 35.82 -17.96
C LYS A 372 9.08 34.45 -18.13
N GLU A 373 9.85 33.37 -18.20
CA GLU A 373 9.31 32.02 -18.30
C GLU A 373 8.28 31.71 -17.20
N VAL A 374 7.24 30.96 -17.54
CA VAL A 374 6.20 30.55 -16.58
C VAL A 374 6.73 29.44 -15.66
N LYS A 375 6.19 29.33 -14.45
CA LYS A 375 6.45 28.15 -13.59
C LYS A 375 5.91 26.91 -14.31
N ILE A 376 6.56 25.76 -14.17
CA ILE A 376 6.09 24.57 -14.90
C ILE A 376 4.73 24.05 -14.39
N ILE A 377 4.32 24.40 -13.17
CA ILE A 377 2.95 24.16 -12.66
C ILE A 377 1.86 24.94 -13.41
N GLU A 378 2.18 25.99 -14.17
CA GLU A 378 1.19 26.69 -15.01
C GLU A 378 0.81 25.90 -16.28
N HIS A 379 1.60 24.87 -16.64
CA HIS A 379 1.30 24.03 -17.79
C HIS A 379 0.24 22.99 -17.41
N GLN A 380 -0.87 22.94 -18.14
CA GLN A 380 -1.98 22.00 -17.90
C GLN A 380 -1.53 20.53 -17.88
N THR A 381 -0.48 20.18 -18.63
CA THR A 381 0.12 18.85 -18.61
C THR A 381 0.77 18.50 -17.27
N GLN A 382 1.31 19.48 -16.54
CA GLN A 382 1.91 19.29 -15.22
C GLN A 382 0.83 19.08 -14.15
N THR A 383 -0.23 19.89 -14.15
CA THR A 383 -1.33 19.77 -13.18
C THR A 383 -2.15 18.50 -13.41
N LEU A 384 -2.40 18.12 -14.67
CA LEU A 384 -3.13 16.89 -15.02
C LEU A 384 -2.39 15.61 -14.59
N ARG A 385 -1.06 15.62 -14.49
CA ARG A 385 -0.27 14.50 -13.93
C ARG A 385 -0.30 14.51 -12.39
N LEU A 386 0.12 15.62 -11.77
CA LEU A 386 0.38 15.65 -10.33
C LEU A 386 -0.89 15.76 -9.46
N MET A 387 -1.90 16.54 -9.89
CA MET A 387 -3.07 16.83 -9.04
C MET A 387 -4.01 15.64 -8.82
N PRO A 388 -4.31 14.78 -9.83
CA PRO A 388 -5.11 13.58 -9.61
C PRO A 388 -4.42 12.54 -8.71
N HIS A 389 -3.08 12.48 -8.73
CA HIS A 389 -2.30 11.67 -7.78
C HIS A 389 -2.40 12.24 -6.35
N LEU A 390 -2.27 13.56 -6.17
CA LEU A 390 -2.46 14.20 -4.86
C LEU A 390 -3.87 13.98 -4.30
N ALA A 391 -4.90 14.16 -5.12
CA ALA A 391 -6.29 13.88 -4.76
C ALA A 391 -6.51 12.42 -4.30
N THR A 392 -5.81 11.47 -4.95
CA THR A 392 -5.90 10.05 -4.60
C THR A 392 -5.13 9.71 -3.33
N ALA A 393 -3.95 10.31 -3.11
CA ALA A 393 -3.18 10.15 -1.88
C ALA A 393 -3.97 10.64 -0.64
N LEU A 394 -4.76 11.71 -0.77
CA LEU A 394 -5.70 12.18 0.24
C LEU A 394 -6.81 11.15 0.49
N ALA A 395 -7.51 10.73 -0.57
CA ALA A 395 -8.62 9.78 -0.48
C ALA A 395 -8.19 8.44 0.15
N LEU A 396 -7.04 7.91 -0.28
CA LEU A 396 -6.44 6.70 0.27
C LEU A 396 -5.99 6.88 1.72
N THR A 397 -5.44 8.03 2.11
CA THR A 397 -5.09 8.30 3.52
C THR A 397 -6.31 8.15 4.43
N VAL A 398 -7.45 8.75 4.04
CA VAL A 398 -8.71 8.63 4.79
C VAL A 398 -9.21 7.19 4.82
N ALA A 399 -9.31 6.52 3.67
CA ALA A 399 -9.82 5.15 3.59
C ALA A 399 -8.94 4.12 4.34
N SER A 400 -7.63 4.35 4.39
CA SER A 400 -6.69 3.48 5.11
C SER A 400 -6.78 3.66 6.62
N ARG A 401 -6.98 4.89 7.11
CA ARG A 401 -7.25 5.14 8.54
C ARG A 401 -8.61 4.59 8.97
N TYR A 402 -9.64 4.67 8.13
CA TYR A 402 -10.92 4.01 8.36
C TYR A 402 -10.77 2.49 8.50
N ALA A 403 -10.03 1.84 7.59
CA ALA A 403 -9.72 0.41 7.70
C ALA A 403 -8.87 0.08 8.95
N GLY A 404 -7.98 1.00 9.36
CA GLY A 404 -7.20 0.89 10.59
C GLY A 404 -8.07 0.90 11.84
N GLY A 405 -8.99 1.85 11.97
CA GLY A 405 -9.93 1.92 13.10
C GLY A 405 -10.92 0.76 13.17
N LEU A 406 -11.34 0.20 12.02
CA LEU A 406 -12.11 -1.05 12.00
C LEU A 406 -11.30 -2.25 12.50
N LEU A 407 -10.05 -2.36 12.04
CA LEU A 407 -9.15 -3.44 12.43
C LEU A 407 -8.78 -3.38 13.90
N ASP A 408 -8.45 -2.19 14.41
CA ASP A 408 -8.16 -1.97 15.82
C ASP A 408 -9.36 -2.35 16.70
N LYS A 409 -10.56 -1.86 16.36
CA LYS A 409 -11.81 -2.19 17.05
C LYS A 409 -12.10 -3.70 17.10
N ASP A 410 -11.77 -4.45 16.06
CA ASP A 410 -11.96 -5.90 16.03
C ASP A 410 -10.88 -6.65 16.83
N VAL A 411 -9.61 -6.25 16.71
CA VAL A 411 -8.48 -6.86 17.45
C VAL A 411 -8.57 -6.57 18.95
N PHE A 412 -8.85 -5.32 19.35
CA PHE A 412 -9.03 -4.91 20.74
C PHE A 412 -10.17 -5.68 21.41
N ARG A 413 -11.27 -5.94 20.67
CA ARG A 413 -12.41 -6.77 21.13
C ARG A 413 -12.15 -8.28 21.09
N GLY A 414 -10.93 -8.71 20.79
CA GLY A 414 -10.55 -10.13 20.75
C GLY A 414 -11.26 -10.95 19.66
N LYS A 415 -11.78 -10.32 18.61
CA LYS A 415 -12.40 -11.05 17.50
C LYS A 415 -11.33 -11.73 16.65
N GLU A 416 -11.63 -12.93 16.18
CA GLU A 416 -10.81 -13.56 15.14
C GLU A 416 -11.05 -12.89 13.78
N LEU A 417 -9.98 -12.42 13.15
CA LEU A 417 -10.07 -11.66 11.90
C LEU A 417 -10.69 -12.46 10.74
N VAL A 418 -10.75 -13.79 10.87
CA VAL A 418 -11.41 -14.71 9.93
C VAL A 418 -12.90 -14.44 9.79
N ASP A 419 -13.57 -13.98 10.85
CA ASP A 419 -14.99 -13.67 10.87
C ASP A 419 -15.29 -12.35 10.16
N SER A 420 -14.38 -11.37 10.30
CA SER A 420 -14.44 -10.06 9.65
C SER A 420 -14.01 -10.10 8.17
N ARG A 421 -14.57 -11.03 7.39
CA ARG A 421 -14.35 -11.15 5.93
C ARG A 421 -14.52 -9.82 5.16
N PRO A 422 -15.50 -8.94 5.45
CA PRO A 422 -15.61 -7.65 4.76
C PRO A 422 -14.41 -6.71 5.01
N LEU A 423 -13.82 -6.75 6.21
CA LEU A 423 -12.64 -5.97 6.56
C LEU A 423 -11.39 -6.53 5.85
N GLN A 424 -11.20 -7.84 5.85
CA GLN A 424 -10.10 -8.49 5.11
C GLN A 424 -10.15 -8.12 3.62
N ALA A 425 -11.34 -8.16 3.00
CA ALA A 425 -11.53 -7.79 1.59
C ALA A 425 -11.25 -6.30 1.33
N LEU A 426 -11.66 -5.41 2.25
CA LEU A 426 -11.33 -3.99 2.19
C LEU A 426 -9.81 -3.76 2.28
N VAL A 427 -9.14 -4.39 3.24
CA VAL A 427 -7.69 -4.26 3.43
C VAL A 427 -6.91 -4.81 2.23
N ALA A 428 -7.28 -5.99 1.70
CA ALA A 428 -6.65 -6.58 0.53
C ALA A 428 -6.76 -5.67 -0.70
N GLY A 429 -7.95 -5.11 -0.95
CA GLY A 429 -8.18 -4.20 -2.08
C GLY A 429 -7.54 -2.83 -1.91
N LEU A 430 -7.51 -2.26 -0.68
CA LEU A 430 -6.76 -1.04 -0.38
C LEU A 430 -5.25 -1.24 -0.58
N LYS A 431 -4.70 -2.39 -0.16
CA LYS A 431 -3.27 -2.74 -0.35
C LYS A 431 -2.90 -2.84 -1.83
N ALA A 432 -3.76 -3.43 -2.66
CA ALA A 432 -3.54 -3.47 -4.11
C ALA A 432 -3.64 -2.06 -4.75
N TYR A 433 -4.74 -1.34 -4.50
CA TYR A 433 -4.97 -0.03 -5.12
C TYR A 433 -3.94 1.03 -4.71
N SER A 434 -3.59 1.11 -3.42
CA SER A 434 -2.60 2.06 -2.91
C SER A 434 -1.19 1.85 -3.44
N THR A 435 -0.80 0.60 -3.70
CA THR A 435 0.54 0.27 -4.22
C THR A 435 0.62 0.44 -5.73
N TRP A 436 -0.46 0.15 -6.48
CA TRP A 436 -0.56 0.52 -7.90
C TRP A 436 -0.54 2.05 -8.10
N GLU A 437 -1.31 2.80 -7.31
CA GLU A 437 -1.29 4.27 -7.35
C GLU A 437 0.09 4.81 -6.94
N ASN A 438 0.75 4.21 -5.94
CA ASN A 438 2.11 4.59 -5.54
C ASN A 438 3.13 4.38 -6.67
N VAL A 439 3.09 3.24 -7.37
CA VAL A 439 3.97 2.99 -8.53
C VAL A 439 3.70 3.99 -9.65
N SER A 440 2.44 4.25 -9.99
CA SER A 440 2.10 5.26 -11.02
C SER A 440 2.57 6.66 -10.61
N CYS A 441 2.32 7.06 -9.37
CA CYS A 441 2.69 8.38 -8.85
C CYS A 441 4.21 8.56 -8.76
N LEU A 442 4.97 7.52 -8.41
CA LEU A 442 6.43 7.55 -8.33
C LEU A 442 7.12 7.36 -9.69
N GLN A 443 6.39 6.98 -10.74
CA GLN A 443 6.83 7.15 -12.13
C GLN A 443 6.59 8.60 -12.60
N ASP A 444 5.39 9.13 -12.35
CA ASP A 444 4.99 10.48 -12.76
C ASP A 444 5.80 11.58 -12.07
N CYS A 445 6.14 11.45 -10.79
CA CYS A 445 6.85 12.49 -10.04
C CYS A 445 8.25 12.80 -10.61
N PRO A 446 9.16 11.83 -10.84
CA PRO A 446 10.43 12.04 -11.54
C PRO A 446 10.26 12.65 -12.94
N GLU A 447 9.34 12.13 -13.75
CA GLU A 447 9.10 12.66 -15.10
C GLU A 447 8.59 14.11 -15.08
N CYS A 448 7.77 14.47 -14.09
CA CYS A 448 7.33 15.85 -13.86
C CYS A 448 8.44 16.76 -13.35
N THR A 449 9.50 16.23 -12.72
CA THR A 449 10.74 17.00 -12.47
C THR A 449 11.65 17.10 -13.70
N GLY A 450 11.31 16.37 -14.77
CA GLY A 450 11.96 16.43 -16.07
C GLY A 450 13.40 15.93 -16.03
N GLY A 451 14.25 16.56 -16.82
CA GLY A 451 15.62 16.08 -17.03
C GLY A 451 16.49 15.99 -15.77
N MET A 452 16.18 16.73 -14.70
CA MET A 452 17.00 16.76 -13.48
C MET A 452 17.10 15.42 -12.73
N VAL A 453 16.30 14.41 -13.09
CA VAL A 453 16.39 13.03 -12.53
C VAL A 453 16.83 11.99 -13.59
N VAL A 454 16.97 12.38 -14.87
CA VAL A 454 17.15 11.43 -16.00
C VAL A 454 18.30 11.81 -16.96
N VAL A 455 18.82 13.04 -16.90
CA VAL A 455 19.78 13.58 -17.88
C VAL A 455 21.22 13.24 -17.53
N ARG A 456 21.61 12.03 -17.95
CA ARG A 456 22.98 11.75 -18.43
C ARG A 456 22.98 10.87 -19.68
N GLU A 457 22.10 9.87 -19.72
CA GLU A 457 22.12 8.85 -20.78
C GLU A 457 21.37 9.24 -22.07
N LEU A 458 20.19 9.86 -21.95
CA LEU A 458 19.31 10.10 -23.11
C LEU A 458 19.74 11.30 -23.97
N LEU A 459 20.10 12.44 -23.36
CA LEU A 459 20.51 13.64 -24.11
C LEU A 459 21.84 13.44 -24.85
N ALA A 460 22.76 12.64 -24.31
CA ALA A 460 24.02 12.29 -24.98
C ALA A 460 23.81 11.50 -26.29
N ARG A 461 22.68 10.79 -26.42
CA ARG A 461 22.30 10.05 -27.63
C ARG A 461 21.47 10.92 -28.58
N TYR A 462 20.47 11.64 -28.07
CA TYR A 462 19.54 12.42 -28.91
C TYR A 462 20.21 13.64 -29.60
N THR A 463 21.04 14.39 -28.87
CA THR A 463 21.75 15.57 -29.42
C THR A 463 22.80 15.20 -30.49
N LYS A 464 23.13 13.90 -30.63
CA LYS A 464 24.10 13.41 -31.61
C LYS A 464 23.47 12.96 -32.94
N GLN A 465 22.13 12.99 -33.07
CA GLN A 465 21.43 12.39 -34.21
C GLN A 465 20.51 13.34 -35.01
N HIS A 466 20.20 14.55 -34.50
CA HIS A 466 19.40 15.54 -35.23
C HIS A 466 20.02 16.95 -35.17
N GLN A 467 20.86 17.25 -36.16
CA GLN A 467 21.04 18.64 -36.61
C GLN A 467 19.88 19.03 -37.55
N GLU A 468 19.28 20.18 -37.25
CA GLU A 468 18.55 21.11 -38.13
C GLU A 468 17.75 20.57 -39.33
N LYS A 469 16.41 20.74 -39.28
CA LYS A 469 15.64 21.55 -40.25
C LYS A 469 14.45 22.24 -39.54
N PRO A 470 14.05 23.46 -39.95
CA PRO A 470 12.94 24.18 -39.31
C PRO A 470 11.56 23.67 -39.78
N LEU A 471 10.59 23.56 -38.85
CA LEU A 471 9.24 23.09 -39.14
C LEU A 471 8.20 24.23 -39.23
N SER A 472 7.91 24.61 -40.46
CA SER A 472 6.60 25.13 -40.90
C SER A 472 6.36 24.58 -42.31
N PRO A 473 5.20 23.97 -42.62
CA PRO A 473 3.88 24.43 -42.19
C PRO A 473 2.95 23.33 -41.64
N VAL A 474 2.52 23.44 -40.38
CA VAL A 474 1.47 22.57 -39.78
C VAL A 474 0.44 23.43 -39.02
N PHE A 475 -0.12 24.44 -39.69
CA PHE A 475 -1.10 25.39 -39.11
C PHE A 475 -2.19 25.82 -40.11
N ARG A 476 -2.63 24.91 -40.99
CA ARG A 476 -3.70 25.17 -41.97
C ARG A 476 -4.49 23.91 -42.33
N ASP A 477 -4.90 23.12 -41.33
CA ASP A 477 -5.69 21.89 -41.55
C ASP A 477 -6.57 21.51 -40.35
N TRP A 478 -7.11 22.50 -39.64
CA TRP A 478 -8.03 22.29 -38.51
C TRP A 478 -9.16 23.35 -38.52
N ALA A 479 -9.79 23.50 -39.69
CA ALA A 479 -10.84 24.50 -39.93
C ALA A 479 -12.07 23.95 -40.68
N GLU A 480 -12.25 22.62 -40.77
CA GLU A 480 -13.43 22.03 -41.42
C GLU A 480 -13.89 20.72 -40.74
N SER A 481 -14.94 20.81 -39.92
CA SER A 481 -15.78 19.69 -39.42
C SER A 481 -16.94 20.28 -38.60
N GLY A 482 -17.82 21.03 -39.27
CA GLY A 482 -19.02 21.58 -38.66
C GLY A 482 -20.23 20.65 -38.82
N SER A 483 -20.92 20.37 -37.71
CA SER A 483 -22.26 19.77 -37.65
C SER A 483 -22.49 18.39 -38.29
N ASP A 484 -22.87 17.41 -37.47
CA ASP A 484 -24.18 16.78 -37.71
C ASP A 484 -24.91 16.44 -36.38
N LYS A 485 -26.21 16.14 -36.44
CA LYS A 485 -27.12 16.23 -35.27
C LYS A 485 -28.21 15.14 -35.23
N LEU A 486 -28.58 14.80 -33.99
CA LEU A 486 -29.87 14.27 -33.49
C LEU A 486 -30.17 12.75 -33.44
N ARG A 487 -30.59 12.37 -32.21
CA ARG A 487 -31.63 11.40 -31.80
C ARG A 487 -31.50 9.90 -32.12
N THR A 488 -31.15 9.14 -31.07
CA THR A 488 -32.04 8.23 -30.29
C THR A 488 -31.19 7.53 -29.19
N SER A 489 -31.71 7.02 -28.06
CA SER A 489 -33.05 7.01 -27.47
C SER A 489 -32.96 7.26 -25.94
N PHE A 490 -34.08 7.56 -25.28
CA PHE A 490 -34.15 7.84 -23.83
C PHE A 490 -34.27 6.57 -22.97
N LEU A 491 -33.56 6.55 -21.82
CA LEU A 491 -34.12 6.34 -20.46
C LEU A 491 -33.01 5.97 -19.45
N ALA A 492 -32.74 6.85 -18.47
CA ALA A 492 -32.93 6.56 -17.03
C ALA A 492 -32.29 7.64 -16.11
N PHE A 493 -33.14 8.32 -15.32
CA PHE A 493 -32.81 9.23 -14.21
C PHE A 493 -32.14 10.58 -14.52
N ASP A 494 -32.35 11.52 -13.60
CA ASP A 494 -32.49 12.96 -13.84
C ASP A 494 -31.94 13.79 -12.65
N VAL A 495 -32.03 15.11 -12.73
CA VAL A 495 -31.83 16.14 -11.67
C VAL A 495 -30.38 16.39 -11.22
N ASP A 496 -29.45 15.42 -11.24
CA ASP A 496 -28.07 15.70 -10.83
C ASP A 496 -27.30 16.54 -11.86
N THR A 497 -26.78 17.70 -11.42
CA THR A 497 -25.76 18.46 -12.15
C THR A 497 -24.52 17.59 -12.42
N VAL A 498 -24.35 17.12 -13.66
CA VAL A 498 -23.23 16.27 -14.10
C VAL A 498 -21.89 16.83 -13.61
N GLY A 499 -21.18 16.00 -12.85
CA GLY A 499 -19.91 16.36 -12.21
C GLY A 499 -19.99 16.73 -10.72
N ASN A 500 -21.19 16.96 -10.16
CA ASN A 500 -21.33 17.17 -8.72
C ASN A 500 -21.01 15.88 -7.92
N LEU A 501 -20.74 16.00 -6.62
CA LEU A 501 -20.31 14.85 -5.82
C LEU A 501 -21.39 13.76 -5.70
N ALA A 502 -22.67 14.12 -5.71
CA ALA A 502 -23.78 13.17 -5.70
C ALA A 502 -23.81 12.30 -6.97
N PHE A 503 -23.63 12.93 -8.14
CA PHE A 503 -23.48 12.28 -9.43
C PHE A 503 -22.26 11.33 -9.44
N LEU A 504 -21.10 11.81 -8.98
CA LEU A 504 -19.87 11.01 -8.94
C LEU A 504 -20.02 9.79 -8.02
N LEU A 505 -20.63 9.95 -6.83
CA LEU A 505 -20.95 8.87 -5.90
C LEU A 505 -21.96 7.87 -6.49
N LYS A 506 -23.01 8.36 -7.17
CA LYS A 506 -23.99 7.52 -7.90
C LYS A 506 -23.34 6.74 -9.04
N ALA A 507 -22.37 7.32 -9.76
CA ALA A 507 -21.64 6.69 -10.85
C ALA A 507 -20.79 5.50 -10.37
N VAL A 508 -19.96 5.68 -9.33
CA VAL A 508 -19.16 4.57 -8.76
C VAL A 508 -20.06 3.51 -8.11
N ASN A 509 -21.18 3.90 -7.49
CA ASN A 509 -22.21 2.96 -7.00
C ASN A 509 -22.93 2.21 -8.13
N PHE A 510 -23.10 2.81 -9.31
CA PHE A 510 -23.61 2.13 -10.50
C PHE A 510 -22.60 1.10 -11.03
N ARG A 511 -21.32 1.50 -11.20
CA ARG A 511 -20.27 0.62 -11.73
C ARG A 511 -20.06 -0.64 -10.88
N GLU A 512 -19.99 -0.53 -9.55
CA GLU A 512 -19.90 -1.73 -8.68
C GLU A 512 -21.13 -2.65 -8.87
N ARG A 513 -22.35 -2.10 -8.83
CA ARG A 513 -23.59 -2.90 -8.91
C ARG A 513 -23.74 -3.58 -10.27
N ALA A 514 -23.37 -2.91 -11.36
CA ALA A 514 -23.42 -3.45 -12.72
C ALA A 514 -22.41 -4.59 -12.91
N LEU A 515 -21.14 -4.36 -12.55
CA LEU A 515 -20.09 -5.39 -12.60
C LEU A 515 -20.45 -6.58 -11.71
N ARG A 516 -20.98 -6.36 -10.50
CA ARG A 516 -21.40 -7.45 -9.60
C ARG A 516 -22.51 -8.31 -10.21
N ARG A 517 -23.53 -7.68 -10.80
CA ARG A 517 -24.61 -8.39 -11.50
C ARG A 517 -24.09 -9.18 -12.71
N SER A 518 -23.26 -8.57 -13.56
CA SER A 518 -22.73 -9.22 -14.76
C SER A 518 -21.75 -10.35 -14.43
N LEU A 519 -20.90 -10.20 -13.40
CA LEU A 519 -20.01 -11.26 -12.92
C LEU A 519 -20.81 -12.48 -12.43
N VAL A 520 -21.80 -12.28 -11.57
CA VAL A 520 -22.63 -13.37 -11.04
C VAL A 520 -23.38 -14.08 -12.18
N ALA A 521 -23.96 -13.34 -13.12
CA ALA A 521 -24.63 -13.92 -14.29
C ALA A 521 -23.68 -14.73 -15.19
N ARG A 522 -22.46 -14.23 -15.45
CA ARG A 522 -21.44 -14.92 -16.25
C ARG A 522 -20.96 -16.22 -15.60
N ILE A 523 -20.68 -16.18 -14.30
CA ILE A 523 -20.28 -17.38 -13.54
C ILE A 523 -21.44 -18.38 -13.51
N HIS A 524 -22.66 -17.94 -13.19
CA HIS A 524 -23.84 -18.81 -13.16
C HIS A 524 -24.09 -19.49 -14.51
N TYR A 525 -24.02 -18.74 -15.62
CA TYR A 525 -24.16 -19.29 -16.97
C TYR A 525 -23.07 -20.33 -17.30
N LYS A 526 -21.81 -20.05 -16.94
CA LYS A 526 -20.71 -21.01 -17.17
C LYS A 526 -20.90 -22.30 -16.38
N VAL A 527 -21.28 -22.20 -15.10
CA VAL A 527 -21.51 -23.36 -14.22
C VAL A 527 -22.75 -24.16 -14.62
N THR A 528 -23.90 -23.51 -14.77
CA THR A 528 -25.18 -24.21 -15.01
C THR A 528 -25.41 -24.55 -16.47
N SER A 529 -25.06 -23.66 -17.41
CA SER A 529 -25.42 -23.78 -18.83
C SER A 529 -24.29 -24.32 -19.70
N LYS A 530 -23.02 -24.04 -19.36
CA LYS A 530 -21.85 -24.63 -20.05
C LYS A 530 -21.27 -25.86 -19.35
N LYS A 531 -21.68 -26.15 -18.10
CA LYS A 531 -21.10 -27.20 -17.26
C LYS A 531 -19.58 -27.07 -17.07
N GLU A 532 -19.05 -25.85 -17.22
CA GLU A 532 -17.71 -25.52 -16.73
C GLU A 532 -17.77 -25.50 -15.20
N ASP A 533 -16.82 -26.13 -14.51
CA ASP A 533 -16.81 -25.98 -13.06
C ASP A 533 -16.45 -24.54 -12.63
N LEU A 534 -16.89 -24.15 -11.43
CA LEU A 534 -16.69 -22.80 -10.88
C LEU A 534 -15.22 -22.35 -10.81
N PHE A 535 -14.20 -23.22 -10.75
CA PHE A 535 -12.82 -22.74 -10.78
C PHE A 535 -12.46 -22.28 -12.20
N SER A 536 -12.76 -23.08 -13.24
CA SER A 536 -12.50 -22.64 -14.62
C SER A 536 -13.43 -21.49 -15.03
N ALA A 537 -14.67 -21.47 -14.54
CA ALA A 537 -15.57 -20.35 -14.72
C ALA A 537 -15.09 -19.07 -14.00
N TRP A 538 -14.51 -19.20 -12.80
CA TRP A 538 -13.90 -18.10 -12.04
C TRP A 538 -12.63 -17.60 -12.71
N ASN A 539 -11.73 -18.51 -13.11
CA ASN A 539 -10.46 -18.22 -13.79
C ASN A 539 -10.71 -17.44 -15.10
N SER A 540 -11.63 -17.92 -15.94
CA SER A 540 -12.05 -17.22 -17.17
C SER A 540 -12.79 -15.90 -16.90
N CYS A 541 -13.25 -15.66 -15.66
CA CYS A 541 -13.85 -14.39 -15.22
C CYS A 541 -12.90 -13.48 -14.43
N LEU A 542 -11.63 -13.85 -14.17
CA LEU A 542 -10.74 -13.11 -13.25
C LEU A 542 -10.55 -11.62 -13.61
N ARG A 543 -10.50 -11.27 -14.90
CA ARG A 543 -10.47 -9.85 -15.32
C ARG A 543 -11.68 -9.06 -14.79
N HIS A 544 -12.85 -9.67 -14.79
CA HIS A 544 -14.10 -9.09 -14.29
C HIS A 544 -14.10 -9.04 -12.75
N VAL A 545 -13.56 -10.08 -12.08
CA VAL A 545 -13.34 -10.08 -10.61
C VAL A 545 -12.42 -8.92 -10.19
N ALA A 546 -11.34 -8.67 -10.95
CA ALA A 546 -10.41 -7.57 -10.70
C ALA A 546 -11.09 -6.19 -10.91
N SER A 547 -11.81 -6.00 -12.03
CA SER A 547 -12.57 -4.77 -12.29
C SER A 547 -13.62 -4.48 -11.22
N LEU A 548 -14.32 -5.52 -10.72
CA LEU A 548 -15.29 -5.38 -9.62
C LEU A 548 -14.61 -5.05 -8.30
N SER A 549 -13.47 -5.68 -8.00
CA SER A 549 -12.69 -5.40 -6.78
C SER A 549 -12.18 -3.96 -6.77
N LEU A 550 -11.65 -3.47 -7.90
CA LEU A 550 -11.30 -2.06 -8.06
C LEU A 550 -12.52 -1.13 -7.95
N ALA A 551 -13.65 -1.46 -8.59
CA ALA A 551 -14.88 -0.67 -8.46
C ALA A 551 -15.34 -0.55 -7.00
N ARG A 552 -15.28 -1.66 -6.24
CA ARG A 552 -15.61 -1.70 -4.81
C ARG A 552 -14.72 -0.76 -3.99
N ILE A 553 -13.41 -0.82 -4.22
CA ILE A 553 -12.44 0.00 -3.49
C ILE A 553 -12.55 1.48 -3.90
N HIS A 554 -12.63 1.79 -5.19
CA HIS A 554 -12.86 3.16 -5.69
C HIS A 554 -14.10 3.79 -5.04
N ARG A 555 -15.21 3.05 -4.96
CA ARG A 555 -16.46 3.47 -4.31
C ARG A 555 -16.27 3.71 -2.81
N VAL A 556 -15.72 2.75 -2.06
CA VAL A 556 -15.47 2.91 -0.61
C VAL A 556 -14.52 4.09 -0.35
N THR A 557 -13.45 4.24 -1.12
CA THR A 557 -12.47 5.31 -0.95
C THR A 557 -13.09 6.69 -1.20
N LEU A 558 -13.95 6.85 -2.23
CA LEU A 558 -14.66 8.12 -2.47
C LEU A 558 -15.69 8.41 -1.36
N GLU A 559 -16.43 7.39 -0.91
CA GLU A 559 -17.40 7.51 0.19
C GLU A 559 -16.73 7.91 1.51
N GLN A 560 -15.63 7.27 1.90
CA GLN A 560 -14.90 7.63 3.12
C GLN A 560 -14.27 9.02 3.02
N PHE A 561 -13.73 9.40 1.85
CA PHE A 561 -13.21 10.75 1.66
C PHE A 561 -14.32 11.81 1.82
N TRP A 562 -15.48 11.62 1.17
CA TRP A 562 -16.64 12.52 1.33
C TRP A 562 -17.11 12.62 2.79
N LEU A 563 -17.20 11.50 3.51
CA LEU A 563 -17.57 11.50 4.93
C LEU A 563 -16.58 12.30 5.77
N ALA A 564 -15.27 12.15 5.53
CA ALA A 564 -14.23 12.91 6.24
C ALA A 564 -14.22 14.40 5.89
N VAL A 565 -14.61 14.79 4.67
CA VAL A 565 -14.87 16.20 4.32
C VAL A 565 -16.08 16.74 5.10
N ARG A 566 -17.16 15.97 5.19
CA ARG A 566 -18.37 16.35 5.95
C ARG A 566 -18.14 16.42 7.46
N SER A 567 -17.21 15.64 8.01
CA SER A 567 -16.84 15.68 9.43
C SER A 567 -15.63 16.60 9.72
N CYS A 568 -15.19 17.40 8.74
CA CYS A 568 -14.14 18.39 8.95
C CYS A 568 -14.74 19.63 9.64
N PRO A 569 -14.26 20.04 10.84
CA PRO A 569 -14.84 21.16 11.58
C PRO A 569 -14.41 22.52 11.03
N GLU A 570 -13.20 22.62 10.47
CA GLU A 570 -12.65 23.86 9.94
C GLU A 570 -13.19 24.12 8.53
N GLN A 571 -13.93 25.23 8.35
CA GLN A 571 -14.64 25.51 7.10
C GLN A 571 -13.69 25.70 5.90
N GLU A 572 -12.49 26.27 6.10
CA GLU A 572 -11.47 26.38 5.06
C GLU A 572 -10.96 25.00 4.62
N ASP A 573 -10.59 24.14 5.57
CA ASP A 573 -10.04 22.82 5.26
C ASP A 573 -11.14 21.93 4.65
N GLN A 574 -12.40 22.07 5.09
CA GLN A 574 -13.55 21.44 4.44
C GLN A 574 -13.68 21.87 2.97
N ALA A 575 -13.59 23.17 2.66
CA ALA A 575 -13.68 23.68 1.29
C ALA A 575 -12.51 23.20 0.42
N LEU A 576 -11.28 23.25 0.94
CA LEU A 576 -10.07 22.74 0.31
C LEU A 576 -10.20 21.24 -0.02
N LEU A 577 -10.57 20.43 0.98
CA LEU A 577 -10.71 18.98 0.80
C LEU A 577 -11.88 18.61 -0.10
N MET A 578 -12.94 19.44 -0.16
CA MET A 578 -14.05 19.25 -1.11
C MET A 578 -13.57 19.38 -2.56
N LYS A 579 -12.68 20.34 -2.89
CA LYS A 579 -12.07 20.42 -4.23
C LYS A 579 -11.34 19.13 -4.59
N PHE A 580 -10.50 18.62 -3.69
CA PHE A 580 -9.75 17.37 -3.91
C PHE A 580 -10.65 16.13 -3.93
N CYS A 581 -11.76 16.11 -3.20
CA CYS A 581 -12.75 15.03 -3.23
C CYS A 581 -13.51 15.00 -4.56
N LEU A 582 -13.91 16.17 -5.08
CA LEU A 582 -14.47 16.33 -6.43
C LEU A 582 -13.46 15.92 -7.51
N LEU A 583 -12.20 16.34 -7.41
CA LEU A 583 -11.15 15.95 -8.34
C LEU A 583 -10.92 14.43 -8.33
N TYR A 584 -10.89 13.82 -7.14
CA TYR A 584 -10.76 12.37 -7.01
C TYR A 584 -11.94 11.62 -7.64
N GLY A 585 -13.18 12.01 -7.36
CA GLY A 585 -14.36 11.41 -7.99
C GLY A 585 -14.37 11.61 -9.51
N THR A 586 -13.95 12.78 -9.98
CA THR A 586 -13.88 13.10 -11.43
C THR A 586 -12.80 12.29 -12.13
N LYS A 587 -11.61 12.09 -11.52
CA LYS A 587 -10.56 11.15 -11.98
C LYS A 587 -11.16 9.76 -12.22
N LEU A 588 -11.84 9.20 -11.21
CA LEU A 588 -12.41 7.85 -11.27
C LEU A 588 -13.44 7.68 -12.40
N VAL A 589 -14.32 8.67 -12.60
CA VAL A 589 -15.33 8.61 -13.68
C VAL A 589 -14.70 8.86 -15.06
N PHE A 590 -13.68 9.73 -15.15
CA PHE A 590 -12.98 10.01 -16.40
C PHE A 590 -12.11 8.84 -16.89
N GLN A 591 -11.42 8.13 -15.98
CA GLN A 591 -10.64 6.94 -16.30
C GLN A 591 -11.52 5.84 -16.93
N GLU A 592 -12.71 5.63 -16.37
CA GLU A 592 -13.64 4.56 -16.75
C GLU A 592 -14.72 5.02 -17.76
N ARG A 593 -14.56 6.20 -18.38
CA ARG A 593 -15.61 6.84 -19.19
C ARG A 593 -16.11 6.00 -20.37
N ALA A 594 -15.24 5.18 -20.98
CA ALA A 594 -15.61 4.26 -22.04
C ALA A 594 -16.62 3.21 -21.55
N TRP A 595 -16.33 2.56 -20.42
CA TRP A 595 -17.23 1.61 -19.76
C TRP A 595 -18.58 2.26 -19.41
N TYR A 596 -18.59 3.50 -18.93
CA TYR A 596 -19.84 4.23 -18.65
C TYR A 596 -20.64 4.61 -19.91
N LEU A 597 -19.99 4.84 -21.06
CA LEU A 597 -20.63 5.06 -22.35
C LEU A 597 -21.25 3.77 -22.90
N GLU A 598 -20.51 2.65 -22.85
CA GLU A 598 -21.00 1.31 -23.21
C GLU A 598 -22.28 0.93 -22.43
N HIS A 599 -22.29 1.23 -21.13
CA HIS A 599 -23.40 0.96 -20.23
C HIS A 599 -24.49 2.06 -20.25
N LYS A 600 -24.42 3.00 -21.20
CA LYS A 600 -25.36 4.11 -21.42
C LYS A 600 -25.60 5.01 -20.20
N TYR A 601 -24.67 5.00 -19.24
CA TYR A 601 -24.71 5.81 -18.02
C TYR A 601 -24.17 7.23 -18.25
N LEU A 602 -23.21 7.39 -19.16
CA LEU A 602 -22.80 8.68 -19.72
C LEU A 602 -23.34 8.85 -21.13
N THR A 603 -23.69 10.08 -21.49
CA THR A 603 -23.79 10.53 -22.88
C THR A 603 -22.44 11.09 -23.35
N PRO A 604 -22.18 11.22 -24.68
CA PRO A 604 -20.96 11.86 -25.18
C PRO A 604 -20.77 13.30 -24.65
N THR A 605 -21.87 14.04 -24.49
CA THR A 605 -21.88 15.39 -23.89
C THR A 605 -21.49 15.35 -22.41
N ALA A 606 -22.05 14.42 -21.62
CA ALA A 606 -21.69 14.26 -20.21
C ALA A 606 -20.23 13.82 -20.05
N SER A 607 -19.74 12.90 -20.90
CA SER A 607 -18.33 12.48 -20.93
C SER A 607 -17.39 13.65 -21.28
N THR A 608 -17.81 14.54 -22.19
CA THR A 608 -17.05 15.75 -22.54
C THR A 608 -17.05 16.76 -21.40
N ARG A 609 -18.17 16.92 -20.68
CA ARG A 609 -18.24 17.77 -19.48
C ARG A 609 -17.35 17.25 -18.34
N ILE A 610 -17.33 15.95 -18.09
CA ILE A 610 -16.40 15.32 -17.13
C ILE A 610 -14.93 15.52 -17.54
N ARG A 611 -14.62 15.49 -18.84
CA ARG A 611 -13.28 15.82 -19.35
C ARG A 611 -12.89 17.28 -19.05
N SER A 612 -13.77 18.24 -19.33
CA SER A 612 -13.49 19.66 -19.05
C SER A 612 -13.32 19.89 -17.55
N GLN A 613 -14.27 19.40 -16.74
CA GLN A 613 -14.24 19.52 -15.28
C GLN A 613 -12.95 18.95 -14.66
N LEU A 614 -12.39 17.87 -15.20
CA LEU A 614 -11.12 17.32 -14.73
C LEU A 614 -9.97 18.34 -14.90
N LEU A 615 -9.92 19.03 -16.04
CA LEU A 615 -8.92 20.07 -16.33
C LEU A 615 -9.14 21.30 -15.45
N ASP A 616 -10.39 21.75 -15.34
CA ASP A 616 -10.80 22.91 -14.52
C ASP A 616 -10.45 22.67 -13.03
N LEU A 617 -10.74 21.46 -12.53
CA LEU A 617 -10.40 21.08 -11.15
C LEU A 617 -8.89 21.00 -10.94
N CYS A 618 -8.13 20.41 -11.87
CA CYS A 618 -6.66 20.35 -11.80
C CYS A 618 -5.99 21.73 -11.74
N ASP A 619 -6.48 22.73 -12.49
CA ASP A 619 -5.97 24.10 -12.36
C ASP A 619 -6.41 24.74 -11.05
N SER A 620 -7.68 24.57 -10.65
CA SER A 620 -8.26 25.19 -9.44
C SER A 620 -7.66 24.75 -8.08
N VAL A 621 -6.83 23.69 -8.08
CA VAL A 621 -6.14 23.15 -6.89
C VAL A 621 -4.61 23.26 -6.96
N LYS A 622 -4.03 23.84 -8.02
CA LYS A 622 -2.57 23.78 -8.25
C LYS A 622 -1.78 24.49 -7.15
N ASP A 623 -2.18 25.69 -6.75
CA ASP A 623 -1.54 26.45 -5.66
C ASP A 623 -1.97 25.93 -4.27
N ASP A 624 -3.23 25.49 -4.13
CA ASP A 624 -3.75 24.79 -2.94
C ASP A 624 -2.93 23.55 -2.58
N ALA A 625 -2.32 22.89 -3.58
CA ALA A 625 -1.44 21.76 -3.38
C ALA A 625 -0.25 22.09 -2.46
N LEU A 626 0.21 23.34 -2.41
CA LEU A 626 1.26 23.78 -1.47
C LEU A 626 0.80 23.72 0.00
N ARG A 627 -0.46 24.07 0.28
CA ARG A 627 -1.08 23.91 1.61
C ARG A 627 -1.19 22.42 1.97
N VAL A 628 -1.61 21.59 1.02
CA VAL A 628 -1.75 20.14 1.22
C VAL A 628 -0.43 19.42 1.48
N ILE A 629 0.61 19.61 0.65
CA ILE A 629 1.90 18.94 0.86
C ILE A 629 2.61 19.44 2.12
N SER A 630 2.32 20.67 2.55
CA SER A 630 2.79 21.19 3.84
C SER A 630 2.04 20.54 5.02
N ALA A 631 0.74 20.29 4.89
CA ALA A 631 -0.07 19.58 5.89
C ALA A 631 0.27 18.07 6.03
N PHE A 632 1.01 17.48 5.08
CA PHE A 632 1.66 16.17 5.29
C PHE A 632 2.76 16.23 6.36
N ASN A 633 3.26 17.43 6.71
CA ASN A 633 4.24 17.67 7.77
C ASN A 633 5.54 16.84 7.60
N ILE A 634 5.99 16.65 6.35
CA ILE A 634 7.25 15.97 6.05
C ILE A 634 8.41 16.92 6.39
N PRO A 635 9.29 16.58 7.35
CA PRO A 635 10.40 17.43 7.71
C PRO A 635 11.46 17.46 6.61
N HIS A 636 12.11 18.61 6.47
CA HIS A 636 13.03 18.91 5.38
C HIS A 636 14.20 17.91 5.27
N THR A 637 14.65 17.37 6.41
CA THR A 637 15.71 16.36 6.48
C THR A 637 15.33 15.02 5.85
N SER A 638 14.04 14.67 5.75
CA SER A 638 13.58 13.41 5.12
C SER A 638 13.44 13.50 3.59
N LEU A 639 13.40 14.70 3.02
CA LEU A 639 13.17 14.88 1.57
C LEU A 639 14.39 14.46 0.72
N HIS A 640 15.60 14.62 1.24
CA HIS A 640 16.89 14.26 0.59
C HIS A 640 17.08 14.73 -0.87
N ALA A 641 16.27 15.69 -1.35
CA ALA A 641 16.19 16.10 -2.76
C ALA A 641 16.44 17.62 -2.89
N PRO A 642 17.56 18.07 -3.47
CA PRO A 642 17.89 19.50 -3.53
C PRO A 642 16.88 20.35 -4.31
N ILE A 643 16.26 19.73 -5.32
CA ILE A 643 15.17 20.29 -6.12
C ILE A 643 13.89 20.64 -5.31
N ALA A 644 13.80 20.25 -4.04
CA ALA A 644 12.66 20.47 -3.14
C ALA A 644 12.92 21.53 -2.04
N GLY A 645 13.95 22.37 -2.19
CA GLY A 645 14.32 23.41 -1.21
C GLY A 645 15.27 22.94 -0.10
N ILE A 646 16.12 21.95 -0.38
CA ILE A 646 17.06 21.36 0.58
C ILE A 646 18.49 21.61 0.11
N THR A 647 19.32 22.28 0.90
CA THR A 647 20.74 22.42 0.54
C THR A 647 21.47 21.07 0.70
N ASN A 648 22.30 20.74 -0.28
CA ASN A 648 23.23 19.61 -0.22
C ASN A 648 24.59 20.09 -0.73
N ALA A 649 25.67 19.82 0.01
CA ALA A 649 27.00 20.32 -0.33
C ALA A 649 27.60 19.67 -1.59
N GLN A 650 27.28 18.41 -1.86
CA GLN A 650 27.76 17.66 -3.03
C GLN A 650 26.89 17.90 -4.27
N ALA A 651 25.60 18.22 -4.07
CA ALA A 651 24.62 18.46 -5.13
C ALA A 651 24.07 19.90 -5.14
N ALA A 652 24.90 20.89 -4.78
CA ALA A 652 24.48 22.31 -4.69
C ALA A 652 23.93 22.85 -6.02
N TRP A 653 24.45 22.37 -7.16
CA TRP A 653 23.97 22.68 -8.51
C TRP A 653 22.51 22.27 -8.78
N ALA A 654 21.99 21.30 -8.02
CA ALA A 654 20.63 20.79 -8.15
C ALA A 654 19.62 21.52 -7.23
N PHE A 655 20.08 22.52 -6.46
CA PHE A 655 19.22 23.26 -5.53
C PHE A 655 18.18 24.11 -6.27
N TYR A 656 16.91 23.97 -5.87
CA TYR A 656 15.85 24.93 -6.20
C TYR A 656 15.26 25.45 -4.90
N PRO A 657 15.02 26.77 -4.76
CA PRO A 657 14.41 27.32 -3.55
C PRO A 657 13.03 26.71 -3.33
N ALA A 658 12.67 26.45 -2.08
CA ALA A 658 11.29 26.09 -1.75
C ALA A 658 10.35 27.24 -2.17
N PRO A 659 9.16 26.95 -2.73
CA PRO A 659 8.17 27.99 -2.94
C PRO A 659 7.75 28.60 -1.59
N PRO A 660 7.46 29.90 -1.51
CA PRO A 660 6.90 30.49 -0.30
C PRO A 660 5.58 29.80 0.02
N GLN A 661 5.36 29.48 1.30
CA GLN A 661 4.07 28.94 1.73
C GLN A 661 2.99 30.04 1.63
N PRO A 662 1.76 29.71 1.21
CA PRO A 662 0.64 30.64 1.28
C PRO A 662 0.43 31.07 2.74
N GLN A 663 0.40 32.38 3.02
CA GLN A 663 0.04 32.88 4.34
C GLN A 663 -1.44 32.61 4.60
N ALA A 664 -1.78 32.14 5.81
CA ALA A 664 -3.17 31.98 6.24
C ALA A 664 -3.82 33.37 6.39
N GLY A 665 -4.54 33.79 5.35
CA GLY A 665 -5.16 35.12 5.25
C GLY A 665 -5.08 35.73 3.84
N GLU A 666 -4.01 35.46 3.08
CA GLU A 666 -3.86 35.95 1.70
C GLU A 666 -4.56 35.04 0.68
N GLY A 667 -5.86 34.81 0.91
CA GLY A 667 -6.76 34.30 -0.12
C GLY A 667 -6.76 35.29 -1.29
N ALA A 668 -6.24 34.85 -2.44
CA ALA A 668 -5.86 35.76 -3.52
C ALA A 668 -6.98 36.72 -3.93
N ARG A 669 -6.67 38.03 -3.95
CA ARG A 669 -7.41 39.04 -4.74
C ARG A 669 -7.19 38.80 -6.24
N SER A 670 -7.61 37.64 -6.71
CA SER A 670 -7.80 37.35 -8.13
C SER A 670 -8.73 38.43 -8.69
N GLN A 671 -8.21 39.23 -9.63
CA GLN A 671 -9.01 40.24 -10.31
C GLN A 671 -10.06 39.51 -11.15
N ARG A 672 -11.27 39.36 -10.60
CA ARG A 672 -12.40 38.75 -11.29
C ARG A 672 -12.59 39.44 -12.65
N PRO A 673 -12.53 38.72 -13.78
CA PRO A 673 -13.15 39.19 -15.00
C PRO A 673 -14.63 39.44 -14.71
N LYS A 674 -15.14 40.61 -15.06
CA LYS A 674 -16.57 40.95 -14.88
C LYS A 674 -17.42 40.13 -15.86
N LEU A 675 -17.78 38.90 -15.51
CA LEU A 675 -18.93 38.26 -16.14
C LEU A 675 -20.17 39.08 -15.80
N GLY A 676 -20.85 39.58 -16.84
CA GLY A 676 -22.09 40.33 -16.70
C GLY A 676 -23.21 39.44 -16.15
N ALA A 677 -24.04 40.00 -15.27
CA ALA A 677 -25.16 39.26 -14.71
C ALA A 677 -26.29 39.11 -15.75
N LYS A 678 -26.63 37.86 -16.07
CA LYS A 678 -27.98 37.39 -16.43
C LYS A 678 -28.00 35.86 -16.33
N LEU A 679 -28.84 35.36 -15.43
CA LEU A 679 -29.13 33.95 -15.16
C LEU A 679 -30.63 33.88 -14.84
#